data_AF-A0A9E1B4I8-F1
#
_entry.id   AF-A0A9E1B4I8-F1
#
_cell.length_a   1.000
_cell.length_b   1.000
_cell.length_c   1.000
_cell.angle_alpha   90.00
_cell.angle_beta   90.00
_cell.angle_gamma   90.00
#
_symmetry.space_group_name_H-M   'P 1'
#
loop_
_entity.id
_entity.type
_entity.pdbx_description
1 polymer ?
#
loop_
_entity_poly.entity_id
_entity_poly.type
_entity_poly.pdbx_seq_one_letter_code
_entity_poly.pdbx_strand_id
1 'polypeptide(L)'
;MKRTHYCGAIRKEHMGQTATLCGWVQNRRDMGGVIFLDVKDREGVAQVVCNMQHLPPEDFHHAETLHMQSVIQVEGEIRHRDEETYNPRLATGEVELLAKRLVVLSEAQPLPYSMDEDAKVREELRLKYRYLDLRRPQLQKALRFRHQVQMAAEKYLNGDGFTCIETPMLCRSTPEGARDYLVPSRVHPGKFYALPQSPQIFKQMLMVGGMDKYYQVARCFRDEDLRADRQPEFTQVDMEMSFVEQEDILQHLERLFKSIFRDVMGREIGYDFPRLTWQESMDRYGCDKPDLRFGMEIRDVTDLAAECSFSVFRRVADEGGKVRALNCKGCAEKFTRTTIETLTDHALGYGAKGMAWILIHDSGEVNSILQKYFTKAQWQTLLTALDAQNGDFILFCADKFQTVCRTLCGLRLEVGDMLGLRDKQDYRFCFVTDFPEFEWSDEEQRYMAMHHPFTMPYEEDLPYLMTDPARVRSQAYDVVLNGIELGSGSIRIHRPDVQALMFRALGFTEETARARFGFMIDAFKYGTPPHGGFAFGLDRLVMQLLGADSLRDVIAFPKVRDASDLMTSAPDFVDAEQLEVLQLGVSTAAEAEKHPQKKRPTMAIKTVAELAKLSLTAEEEVTMGEELNTILGFAEALQEVDTTDVPQTAHVIPTENVLREDIPAAPFDRDLLLSNAPTHTEDCVNVPQTFD
;
A
#
# COMPACT_ATOMS: atom_id res chain seq x y z
N MET A 1 -30.71 14.58 -27.03
CA MET A 1 -29.77 14.77 -25.89
C MET A 1 -30.39 15.80 -24.94
N LYS A 2 -30.32 15.65 -23.60
CA LYS A 2 -30.92 16.61 -22.63
C LYS A 2 -30.15 17.94 -22.49
N ARG A 3 -28.90 18.00 -22.98
CA ARG A 3 -28.04 19.19 -22.99
C ARG A 3 -27.66 19.56 -24.42
N THR A 4 -27.33 20.84 -24.63
CA THR A 4 -26.76 21.37 -25.89
C THR A 4 -25.26 21.66 -25.75
N HIS A 5 -24.83 22.11 -24.57
CA HIS A 5 -23.46 22.45 -24.24
C HIS A 5 -23.08 21.86 -22.88
N TYR A 6 -21.79 21.68 -22.64
CA TYR A 6 -21.28 21.47 -21.30
C TYR A 6 -21.18 22.82 -20.57
N CYS A 7 -21.38 22.80 -19.25
CA CYS A 7 -21.37 24.00 -18.41
C CYS A 7 -20.05 24.75 -18.58
N GLY A 8 -18.91 24.08 -18.39
CA GLY A 8 -17.60 24.71 -18.54
C GLY A 8 -17.18 25.04 -19.98
N ALA A 9 -17.99 24.76 -21.00
CA ALA A 9 -17.65 24.96 -22.41
C ALA A 9 -18.21 26.25 -23.03
N ILE A 10 -19.14 26.94 -22.37
CA ILE A 10 -19.69 28.20 -22.90
C ILE A 10 -18.62 29.30 -22.92
N ARG A 11 -18.60 30.12 -23.97
CA ARG A 11 -17.62 31.18 -24.23
C ARG A 11 -18.31 32.39 -24.85
N LYS A 12 -17.62 33.54 -24.92
CA LYS A 12 -18.11 34.77 -25.56
C LYS A 12 -18.61 34.58 -27.00
N GLU A 13 -18.02 33.65 -27.75
CA GLU A 13 -18.45 33.32 -29.12
C GLU A 13 -19.86 32.69 -29.19
N HIS A 14 -20.38 32.21 -28.06
CA HIS A 14 -21.72 31.61 -27.95
C HIS A 14 -22.80 32.61 -27.53
N MET A 15 -22.48 33.90 -27.43
CA MET A 15 -23.43 34.92 -26.99
C MET A 15 -24.68 35.01 -27.87
N GLY A 16 -25.83 35.30 -27.23
CA GLY A 16 -27.14 35.37 -27.86
C GLY A 16 -27.73 34.02 -28.26
N GLN A 17 -26.96 32.93 -28.14
CA GLN A 17 -27.46 31.58 -28.40
C GLN A 17 -28.29 31.10 -27.20
N THR A 18 -29.35 30.34 -27.51
CA THR A 18 -30.08 29.58 -26.48
C THR A 18 -29.34 28.27 -26.22
N ALA A 19 -29.04 28.00 -24.96
CA ALA A 19 -28.35 26.79 -24.53
C ALA A 19 -29.11 26.10 -23.40
N THR A 20 -29.14 24.76 -23.48
CA THR A 20 -29.54 23.88 -22.39
C THR A 20 -28.29 23.29 -21.72
N LEU A 21 -28.12 23.53 -20.42
CA LEU A 21 -27.06 23.01 -19.57
C LEU A 21 -27.64 21.97 -18.59
N CYS A 22 -26.86 20.93 -18.29
CA CYS A 22 -27.20 19.93 -17.26
C CYS A 22 -26.00 19.68 -16.35
N GLY A 23 -26.19 19.81 -15.04
CA GLY A 23 -25.12 19.65 -14.08
C GLY A 23 -25.61 19.66 -12.63
N TRP A 24 -24.66 19.79 -11.72
CA TRP A 24 -24.88 19.85 -10.27
C TRP A 24 -24.75 21.29 -9.80
N VAL A 25 -25.65 21.73 -8.92
CA VAL A 25 -25.54 23.04 -8.25
C VAL A 25 -24.34 22.99 -7.30
N GLN A 26 -23.29 23.74 -7.60
CA GLN A 26 -22.11 23.82 -6.75
C GLN A 26 -22.26 24.88 -5.67
N ASN A 27 -22.75 26.07 -6.05
CA ASN A 27 -23.04 27.18 -5.14
C ASN A 27 -24.39 27.79 -5.51
N ARG A 28 -25.06 28.37 -4.52
CA ARG A 28 -26.24 29.23 -4.68
C ARG A 28 -26.04 30.52 -3.91
N ARG A 29 -26.34 31.65 -4.55
CA ARG A 29 -26.35 32.98 -3.94
C ARG A 29 -27.68 33.63 -4.25
N ASP A 30 -28.41 34.00 -3.19
CA ASP A 30 -29.74 34.58 -3.28
C ASP A 30 -29.68 36.07 -2.97
N MET A 31 -30.20 36.91 -3.87
CA MET A 31 -30.31 38.36 -3.71
C MET A 31 -31.78 38.84 -3.74
N GLY A 32 -32.72 37.97 -3.36
CA GLY A 32 -34.15 38.23 -3.24
C GLY A 32 -34.91 38.06 -4.56
N GLY A 33 -34.62 38.92 -5.55
CA GLY A 33 -35.28 38.87 -6.88
C GLY A 33 -34.44 38.18 -7.97
N VAL A 34 -33.18 37.88 -7.66
CA VAL A 34 -32.20 37.27 -8.55
C VAL A 34 -31.39 36.24 -7.76
N ILE A 35 -31.31 35.02 -8.30
CA ILE A 35 -30.57 33.90 -7.73
C ILE A 35 -29.47 33.51 -8.71
N PHE A 36 -28.24 33.44 -8.21
CA PHE A 36 -27.09 32.97 -8.96
C PHE A 36 -26.79 31.53 -8.56
N LEU A 37 -26.78 30.64 -9.54
CA LEU A 37 -26.40 29.24 -9.38
C LEU A 37 -25.09 29.00 -10.14
N ASP A 38 -24.09 28.46 -9.45
CA ASP A 38 -22.91 27.92 -10.12
C ASP A 38 -23.21 26.47 -10.48
N VAL A 39 -23.43 26.17 -11.76
CA VAL A 39 -23.76 24.82 -12.24
C VAL A 39 -22.50 24.17 -12.78
N LYS A 40 -22.13 23.04 -12.18
CA LYS A 40 -20.92 22.28 -12.51
C LYS A 40 -21.26 21.02 -13.30
N ASP A 41 -20.44 20.75 -14.30
CA ASP A 41 -20.34 19.43 -14.91
C ASP A 41 -18.87 19.03 -15.14
N ARG A 42 -18.66 18.02 -15.99
CA ARG A 42 -17.33 17.46 -16.25
C ARG A 42 -16.36 18.42 -16.94
N GLU A 43 -16.83 19.46 -17.64
CA GLU A 43 -15.98 20.42 -18.35
C GLU A 43 -15.73 21.69 -17.52
N GLY A 44 -16.44 21.87 -16.41
CA GLY A 44 -16.26 22.99 -15.51
C GLY A 44 -17.57 23.57 -15.00
N VAL A 45 -17.53 24.84 -14.62
CA VAL A 45 -18.64 25.56 -13.98
C VAL A 45 -19.15 26.65 -14.92
N ALA A 46 -20.47 26.83 -14.98
CA ALA A 46 -21.12 28.01 -15.56
C ALA A 46 -21.99 28.69 -14.52
N GLN A 47 -22.01 30.03 -14.53
CA GLN A 47 -23.00 30.79 -13.76
C GLN A 47 -24.32 30.81 -14.51
N VAL A 48 -25.38 30.47 -13.80
CA VAL A 48 -26.77 30.56 -14.23
C VAL A 48 -27.45 31.64 -13.39
N VAL A 49 -28.12 32.57 -14.05
CA VAL A 49 -28.88 33.64 -13.40
C VAL A 49 -30.36 33.34 -13.53
N CYS A 50 -31.01 33.08 -12.39
CA CYS A 50 -32.45 32.94 -12.27
C CYS A 50 -33.03 34.28 -11.82
N ASN A 51 -33.78 34.95 -12.68
CA ASN A 51 -34.40 36.24 -12.38
C ASN A 51 -35.92 36.10 -12.40
N MET A 52 -36.61 36.57 -11.36
CA MET A 52 -38.06 36.43 -11.22
C MET A 52 -38.88 37.04 -12.38
N GLN A 53 -38.28 37.99 -13.11
CA GLN A 53 -38.92 38.63 -14.27
C GLN A 53 -38.82 37.79 -15.56
N HIS A 54 -37.86 36.87 -15.63
CA HIS A 54 -37.51 36.11 -16.84
C HIS A 54 -37.75 34.60 -16.70
N LEU A 55 -37.94 34.12 -15.47
CA LEU A 55 -38.14 32.72 -15.13
C LEU A 55 -39.58 32.51 -14.59
N PRO A 56 -40.29 31.43 -14.97
CA PRO A 56 -41.61 31.13 -14.41
C PRO A 56 -41.59 31.08 -12.88
N PRO A 57 -42.66 31.52 -12.17
CA PRO A 57 -42.68 31.56 -10.71
C PRO A 57 -42.37 30.21 -10.03
N GLU A 58 -42.83 29.11 -10.61
CA GLU A 58 -42.55 27.75 -10.13
C GLU A 58 -41.05 27.40 -10.25
N ASP A 59 -40.45 27.66 -11.41
CA ASP A 59 -39.02 27.44 -11.67
C ASP A 59 -38.13 28.33 -10.78
N PHE A 60 -38.56 29.57 -10.53
CA PHE A 60 -37.87 30.48 -9.60
C PHE A 60 -37.95 29.96 -8.17
N HIS A 61 -39.12 29.47 -7.73
CA HIS A 61 -39.26 28.87 -6.42
C HIS A 61 -38.39 27.61 -6.24
N HIS A 62 -38.27 26.77 -7.28
CA HIS A 62 -37.30 25.69 -7.27
C HIS A 62 -35.87 26.23 -7.07
N ALA A 63 -35.49 27.31 -7.75
CA ALA A 63 -34.17 27.93 -7.55
C ALA A 63 -33.94 28.45 -6.12
N GLU A 64 -34.99 28.86 -5.39
CA GLU A 64 -34.93 29.29 -3.98
C GLU A 64 -34.73 28.12 -3.00
N THR A 65 -35.25 26.94 -3.31
CA THR A 65 -35.24 25.80 -2.38
C THR A 65 -34.13 24.79 -2.69
N LEU A 66 -33.45 24.91 -3.83
CA LEU A 66 -32.38 24.01 -4.25
C LEU A 66 -31.27 23.83 -3.20
N HIS A 67 -31.07 22.58 -2.80
CA HIS A 67 -29.90 22.15 -2.05
C HIS A 67 -28.65 22.06 -2.93
N MET A 68 -27.47 22.25 -2.31
CA MET A 68 -26.19 22.03 -2.97
C MET A 68 -26.10 20.60 -3.48
N GLN A 69 -25.47 20.42 -4.64
CA GLN A 69 -25.34 19.16 -5.37
C GLN A 69 -26.65 18.57 -5.90
N SER A 70 -27.76 19.32 -5.89
CA SER A 70 -28.95 18.96 -6.66
C SER A 70 -28.63 18.97 -8.16
N VAL A 71 -29.22 18.03 -8.91
CA VAL A 71 -29.05 17.89 -10.36
C VAL A 71 -30.14 18.67 -11.07
N ILE A 72 -29.73 19.61 -11.92
CA ILE A 72 -30.66 20.47 -12.65
C ILE A 72 -30.39 20.46 -14.15
N GLN A 73 -31.44 20.74 -14.91
CA GLN A 73 -31.39 21.13 -16.31
C GLN A 73 -31.88 22.58 -16.40
N VAL A 74 -31.08 23.44 -17.03
CA VAL A 74 -31.44 24.84 -17.23
C VAL A 74 -31.36 25.17 -18.71
N GLU A 75 -32.41 25.77 -19.25
CA GLU A 75 -32.44 26.32 -20.60
C GLU A 75 -32.50 27.85 -20.51
N GLY A 76 -31.68 28.53 -21.30
CA GLY A 76 -31.54 29.97 -21.21
C GLY A 76 -30.71 30.55 -22.32
N GLU A 77 -30.52 31.87 -22.27
CA GLU A 77 -29.74 32.62 -23.25
C GLU A 77 -28.35 32.94 -22.68
N ILE A 78 -27.30 32.72 -23.48
CA ILE A 78 -25.94 33.07 -23.09
C ILE A 78 -25.73 34.57 -23.28
N ARG A 79 -25.33 35.27 -22.21
CA ARG A 79 -25.07 36.71 -22.23
C ARG A 79 -23.77 37.06 -21.52
N HIS A 80 -23.33 38.30 -21.71
CA HIS A 80 -22.25 38.84 -20.89
C HIS A 80 -22.67 38.94 -19.44
N ARG A 81 -21.71 38.68 -18.56
CA ARG A 81 -21.79 39.15 -17.18
C ARG A 81 -21.66 40.68 -17.16
N ASP A 82 -22.07 41.29 -16.06
CA ASP A 82 -21.68 42.68 -15.81
C ASP A 82 -20.16 42.74 -15.61
N GLU A 83 -19.49 43.78 -16.13
CA GLU A 83 -18.02 43.89 -16.11
C GLU A 83 -17.44 43.77 -14.68
N GLU A 84 -18.16 44.29 -13.67
CA GLU A 84 -17.80 44.21 -12.26
C GLU A 84 -17.86 42.78 -11.68
N THR A 85 -18.51 41.84 -12.39
CA THR A 85 -18.74 40.45 -11.95
C THR A 85 -17.95 39.42 -12.78
N TYR A 86 -17.02 39.90 -13.61
CA TYR A 86 -16.11 39.04 -14.37
C TYR A 86 -15.24 38.22 -13.42
N ASN A 87 -15.23 36.90 -13.64
CA ASN A 87 -14.43 36.00 -12.82
C ASN A 87 -13.24 35.44 -13.62
N PRO A 88 -12.04 36.03 -13.51
CA PRO A 88 -10.88 35.58 -14.27
C PRO A 88 -10.40 34.17 -13.89
N ARG A 89 -10.89 33.60 -12.78
CA ARG A 89 -10.56 32.22 -12.36
C ARG A 89 -11.35 31.15 -13.13
N LEU A 90 -12.42 31.52 -13.83
CA LEU A 90 -13.27 30.59 -14.58
C LEU A 90 -13.12 30.81 -16.08
N ALA A 91 -13.04 29.71 -16.84
CA ALA A 91 -13.04 29.78 -18.31
C ALA A 91 -14.35 30.35 -18.89
N THR A 92 -15.44 30.30 -18.14
CA THR A 92 -16.74 30.92 -18.45
C THR A 92 -16.90 32.27 -17.73
N GLY A 93 -15.80 32.88 -17.28
CA GLY A 93 -15.82 34.04 -16.38
C GLY A 93 -16.41 35.32 -16.95
N GLU A 94 -16.47 35.43 -18.27
CA GLU A 94 -17.00 36.59 -19.01
C GLU A 94 -18.48 36.44 -19.40
N VAL A 95 -19.04 35.23 -19.24
CA VAL A 95 -20.39 34.87 -19.69
C VAL A 95 -21.22 34.19 -18.60
N GLU A 96 -22.53 34.25 -18.75
CA GLU A 96 -23.50 33.57 -17.90
C GLU A 96 -24.72 33.14 -18.72
N LEU A 97 -25.50 32.21 -18.18
CA LEU A 97 -26.77 31.77 -18.76
C LEU A 97 -27.94 32.43 -18.02
N LEU A 98 -28.69 33.28 -18.71
CA LEU A 98 -29.95 33.82 -18.18
C LEU A 98 -31.04 32.74 -18.32
N ALA A 99 -31.45 32.15 -17.20
CA ALA A 99 -32.40 31.05 -17.17
C ALA A 99 -33.79 31.50 -17.65
N LYS A 100 -34.33 30.79 -18.64
CA LYS A 100 -35.71 30.90 -19.12
C LYS A 100 -36.58 29.71 -18.68
N ARG A 101 -35.94 28.59 -18.35
CA ARG A 101 -36.57 27.40 -17.78
C ARG A 101 -35.59 26.65 -16.89
N LEU A 102 -36.06 26.16 -15.75
CA LEU A 102 -35.29 25.33 -14.82
C LEU A 102 -36.08 24.07 -14.47
N VAL A 103 -35.44 22.92 -14.60
CA VAL A 103 -36.02 21.62 -14.22
C VAL A 103 -35.10 20.97 -13.21
N VAL A 104 -35.60 20.70 -12.01
CA VAL A 104 -34.91 19.85 -11.03
C VAL A 104 -35.03 18.41 -11.51
N LEU A 105 -33.90 17.80 -11.88
CA LEU A 105 -33.85 16.42 -12.35
C LEU A 105 -33.77 15.44 -11.18
N SER A 106 -33.03 15.82 -10.14
CA SER A 106 -32.88 15.04 -8.91
C SER A 106 -32.43 15.97 -7.80
N GLU A 107 -33.18 15.99 -6.71
CA GLU A 107 -32.86 16.79 -5.52
C GLU A 107 -31.80 16.08 -4.66
N ALA A 108 -30.88 16.87 -4.09
CA ALA A 108 -29.89 16.38 -3.14
C ALA A 108 -30.33 16.65 -1.69
N GLN A 109 -29.98 15.74 -0.79
CA GLN A 109 -30.08 15.97 0.66
C GLN A 109 -28.91 16.83 1.17
N PRO A 110 -28.98 17.35 2.42
CA PRO A 110 -27.82 17.94 3.08
C PRO A 110 -26.58 17.03 2.98
N LEU A 111 -25.45 17.61 2.57
CA LEU A 111 -24.23 16.86 2.31
C LEU A 111 -23.56 16.39 3.60
N PRO A 112 -22.93 15.20 3.60
CA PRO A 112 -22.20 14.69 4.77
C PRO A 112 -20.96 15.52 5.10
N TYR A 113 -20.42 16.28 4.15
CA TYR A 113 -19.31 17.22 4.32
C TYR A 113 -19.33 18.27 3.21
N SER A 114 -18.61 19.39 3.42
CA SER A 114 -18.46 20.41 2.38
C SER A 114 -17.64 19.91 1.20
N MET A 115 -18.08 20.22 -0.01
CA MET A 115 -17.40 19.89 -1.27
C MET A 115 -16.34 20.94 -1.68
N ASP A 116 -16.05 21.91 -0.81
CA ASP A 116 -15.02 22.92 -1.04
C ASP A 116 -13.63 22.29 -1.12
N GLU A 117 -12.77 22.82 -2.00
CA GLU A 117 -11.44 22.24 -2.22
C GLU A 117 -10.53 22.34 -0.99
N ASP A 118 -10.69 23.39 -0.17
CA ASP A 118 -9.91 23.65 1.04
C ASP A 118 -10.46 22.94 2.29
N ALA A 119 -11.61 22.26 2.18
CA ALA A 119 -12.23 21.58 3.30
C ALA A 119 -11.39 20.37 3.75
N LYS A 120 -10.90 20.41 4.98
CA LYS A 120 -10.19 19.28 5.61
C LYS A 120 -11.20 18.22 6.06
N VAL A 121 -11.53 17.29 5.16
CA VAL A 121 -12.41 16.15 5.45
C VAL A 121 -11.59 14.91 5.75
N ARG A 122 -11.96 14.16 6.80
CA ARG A 122 -11.32 12.89 7.17
C ARG A 122 -11.42 11.88 6.02
N GLU A 123 -10.35 11.13 5.77
CA GLU A 123 -10.27 10.15 4.67
C GLU A 123 -11.40 9.12 4.73
N GLU A 124 -11.68 8.56 5.91
CA GLU A 124 -12.75 7.57 6.11
C GLU A 124 -14.12 8.07 5.64
N LEU A 125 -14.46 9.33 5.95
CA LEU A 125 -15.74 9.92 5.53
C LEU A 125 -15.78 10.15 4.02
N ARG A 126 -14.65 10.53 3.41
CA ARG A 126 -14.52 10.66 1.95
C ARG A 126 -14.73 9.31 1.27
N LEU A 127 -14.13 8.24 1.80
CA LEU A 127 -14.25 6.89 1.25
C LEU A 127 -15.65 6.30 1.45
N LYS A 128 -16.30 6.55 2.60
CA LYS A 128 -17.70 6.16 2.83
C LYS A 128 -18.66 6.78 1.81
N TYR A 129 -18.43 8.04 1.45
CA TYR A 129 -19.20 8.76 0.43
C TYR A 129 -18.38 8.95 -0.86
N ARG A 130 -17.67 7.90 -1.32
CA ARG A 130 -16.72 7.99 -2.44
C ARG A 130 -17.36 8.54 -3.73
N TYR A 131 -18.62 8.25 -3.98
CA TYR A 131 -19.37 8.78 -5.12
C TYR A 131 -19.56 10.31 -5.10
N LEU A 132 -19.54 10.94 -3.91
CA LEU A 132 -19.46 12.40 -3.78
C LEU A 132 -18.02 12.88 -3.95
N ASP A 133 -17.05 12.23 -3.29
CA ASP A 133 -15.63 12.58 -3.37
C ASP A 133 -15.14 12.57 -4.83
N LEU A 134 -15.60 11.60 -5.63
CA LEU A 134 -15.32 11.49 -7.07
C LEU A 134 -15.77 12.72 -7.88
N ARG A 135 -16.62 13.60 -7.37
CA ARG A 135 -17.00 14.86 -8.05
C ARG A 135 -15.94 15.96 -7.89
N ARG A 136 -14.97 15.79 -7.00
CA ARG A 136 -13.90 16.76 -6.77
C ARG A 136 -12.95 16.80 -7.98
N PRO A 137 -12.51 18.00 -8.41
CA PRO A 137 -11.65 18.14 -9.59
C PRO A 137 -10.34 17.34 -9.49
N GLN A 138 -9.76 17.22 -8.29
CA GLN A 138 -8.52 16.49 -8.06
C GLN A 138 -8.65 15.02 -8.46
N LEU A 139 -9.69 14.31 -7.98
CA LEU A 139 -9.92 12.90 -8.32
C LEU A 139 -10.35 12.71 -9.77
N GLN A 140 -11.17 13.61 -10.31
CA GLN A 140 -11.53 13.57 -11.74
C GLN A 140 -10.29 13.70 -12.64
N LYS A 141 -9.37 14.62 -12.30
CA LYS A 141 -8.09 14.77 -13.00
C LYS A 141 -7.24 13.52 -12.85
N ALA A 142 -7.14 12.94 -11.65
CA ALA A 142 -6.36 11.73 -11.42
C ALA A 142 -6.87 10.53 -12.24
N LEU A 143 -8.18 10.30 -12.30
CA LEU A 143 -8.76 9.21 -13.08
C LEU A 143 -8.63 9.42 -14.59
N ARG A 144 -8.75 10.66 -15.08
CA ARG A 144 -8.48 10.98 -16.49
C ARG A 144 -7.01 10.80 -16.84
N PHE A 145 -6.12 11.22 -15.95
CA PHE A 145 -4.69 11.06 -16.12
C PHE A 145 -4.31 9.57 -16.13
N ARG A 146 -4.87 8.76 -15.23
CA ARG A 146 -4.75 7.30 -15.25
C ARG A 146 -5.13 6.72 -16.62
N HIS A 147 -6.28 7.13 -17.16
CA HIS A 147 -6.74 6.70 -18.47
C HIS A 147 -5.75 7.09 -19.58
N GLN A 148 -5.18 8.30 -19.55
CA GLN A 148 -4.16 8.75 -20.50
C GLN A 148 -2.87 7.91 -20.42
N VAL A 149 -2.41 7.59 -19.20
CA VAL A 149 -1.23 6.72 -18.99
C VAL A 149 -1.48 5.32 -19.56
N GLN A 150 -2.64 4.74 -19.29
CA GLN A 150 -3.02 3.43 -19.84
C GLN A 150 -3.02 3.47 -21.38
N MET A 151 -3.71 4.45 -21.98
CA MET A 151 -3.77 4.61 -23.43
C MET A 151 -2.38 4.80 -24.05
N ALA A 152 -1.49 5.55 -23.40
CA ALA A 152 -0.13 5.77 -23.90
C ALA A 152 0.70 4.48 -23.90
N ALA A 153 0.60 3.66 -22.84
CA ALA A 153 1.24 2.36 -22.78
C ALA A 153 0.70 1.41 -23.85
N GLU A 154 -0.63 1.30 -23.97
CA GLU A 154 -1.30 0.47 -24.98
C GLU A 154 -0.93 0.91 -26.40
N LYS A 155 -0.93 2.21 -26.69
CA LYS A 155 -0.56 2.76 -28.00
C LYS A 155 0.87 2.39 -28.37
N TYR A 156 1.81 2.49 -27.43
CA TYR A 156 3.20 2.11 -27.65
C TYR A 156 3.34 0.60 -27.91
N LEU A 157 2.74 -0.24 -27.05
CA LEU A 157 2.81 -1.70 -27.17
C LEU A 157 2.19 -2.20 -28.48
N ASN A 158 1.02 -1.68 -28.85
CA ASN A 158 0.39 -1.98 -30.15
C ASN A 158 1.27 -1.54 -31.33
N GLY A 159 1.94 -0.38 -31.21
CA GLY A 159 2.88 0.10 -32.22
C GLY A 159 4.13 -0.78 -32.39
N ASP A 160 4.55 -1.47 -31.33
CA ASP A 160 5.68 -2.42 -31.34
C ASP A 160 5.28 -3.87 -31.68
N GLY A 161 4.01 -4.08 -32.07
CA GLY A 161 3.51 -5.38 -32.52
C GLY A 161 3.05 -6.34 -31.40
N PHE A 162 2.86 -5.84 -30.18
CA PHE A 162 2.26 -6.64 -29.12
C PHE A 162 0.75 -6.86 -29.34
N THR A 163 0.24 -8.00 -28.89
CA THR A 163 -1.19 -8.31 -28.92
C THR A 163 -1.77 -8.27 -27.50
N CYS A 164 -2.88 -7.55 -27.32
CA CYS A 164 -3.64 -7.55 -26.07
C CYS A 164 -4.44 -8.85 -25.96
N ILE A 165 -4.11 -9.72 -25.01
CA ILE A 165 -4.79 -11.01 -24.83
C ILE A 165 -5.30 -11.10 -23.38
N GLU A 166 -6.59 -11.39 -23.20
CA GLU A 166 -7.16 -11.57 -21.87
C GLU A 166 -6.82 -12.95 -21.28
N THR A 167 -6.58 -13.01 -19.97
CA THR A 167 -6.25 -14.24 -19.24
C THR A 167 -7.28 -14.52 -18.16
N PRO A 168 -7.54 -15.80 -17.79
CA PRO A 168 -8.54 -16.14 -16.79
C PRO A 168 -8.27 -15.51 -15.41
N MET A 169 -9.34 -15.21 -14.67
CA MET A 169 -9.28 -14.77 -13.26
C MET A 169 -9.58 -15.90 -12.27
N LEU A 170 -10.22 -16.99 -12.71
CA LEU A 170 -10.49 -18.16 -11.87
C LEU A 170 -9.42 -19.22 -12.14
N CYS A 171 -8.30 -19.08 -11.45
CA CYS A 171 -7.09 -19.87 -11.68
C CYS A 171 -6.98 -21.03 -10.69
N ARG A 172 -5.98 -21.88 -10.91
CA ARG A 172 -5.54 -22.85 -9.90
C ARG A 172 -4.70 -22.13 -8.85
N SER A 173 -4.85 -22.47 -7.57
CA SER A 173 -3.94 -21.97 -6.53
C SER A 173 -2.54 -22.53 -6.73
N THR A 174 -1.60 -21.62 -6.93
CA THR A 174 -0.16 -21.87 -7.05
C THR A 174 0.55 -20.66 -6.45
N PRO A 175 0.71 -20.60 -5.12
CA PRO A 175 1.22 -19.40 -4.46
C PRO A 175 2.57 -18.97 -5.06
N GLU A 176 2.64 -17.75 -5.59
CA GLU A 176 3.82 -17.14 -6.22
C GLU A 176 4.61 -16.24 -5.25
N GLY A 177 4.43 -16.46 -3.94
CA GLY A 177 5.08 -15.67 -2.88
C GLY A 177 4.08 -15.04 -1.91
N ALA A 178 2.91 -14.61 -2.39
CA ALA A 178 1.82 -14.12 -1.55
C ALA A 178 0.75 -15.19 -1.30
N ARG A 179 -0.21 -14.90 -0.40
CA ARG A 179 -1.42 -15.71 -0.24
C ARG A 179 -2.43 -15.39 -1.35
N ASP A 180 -3.09 -16.43 -1.85
CA ASP A 180 -4.13 -16.31 -2.87
C ASP A 180 -5.49 -15.95 -2.24
N TYR A 181 -6.25 -15.06 -2.88
CA TYR A 181 -7.69 -14.99 -2.64
C TYR A 181 -8.37 -16.21 -3.26
N LEU A 182 -9.17 -16.92 -2.47
CA LEU A 182 -9.86 -18.13 -2.92
C LEU A 182 -11.31 -17.88 -3.29
N VAL A 183 -11.78 -18.58 -4.32
CA VAL A 183 -13.18 -18.57 -4.76
C VAL A 183 -13.71 -20.00 -4.73
N PRO A 184 -14.68 -20.34 -3.86
CA PRO A 184 -15.19 -21.70 -3.76
C PRO A 184 -15.98 -22.10 -5.00
N SER A 185 -15.81 -23.35 -5.44
CA SER A 185 -16.54 -23.89 -6.58
C SER A 185 -17.81 -24.62 -6.14
N ARG A 186 -18.97 -24.05 -6.49
CA ARG A 186 -20.26 -24.73 -6.32
C ARG A 186 -20.34 -26.06 -7.09
N VAL A 187 -19.71 -26.12 -8.27
CA VAL A 187 -19.79 -27.28 -9.18
C VAL A 187 -18.89 -28.42 -8.73
N HIS A 188 -17.79 -28.09 -8.05
CA HIS A 188 -16.83 -29.07 -7.54
C HIS A 188 -16.66 -28.90 -6.03
N PRO A 189 -17.55 -29.51 -5.22
CA PRO A 189 -17.50 -29.39 -3.77
C PRO A 189 -16.11 -29.70 -3.20
N GLY A 190 -15.66 -28.88 -2.25
CA GLY A 190 -14.33 -28.97 -1.64
C GLY A 190 -13.17 -28.46 -2.51
N LYS A 191 -13.43 -27.95 -3.73
CA LYS A 191 -12.40 -27.34 -4.59
C LYS A 191 -12.59 -25.83 -4.70
N PHE A 192 -11.46 -25.14 -4.83
CA PHE A 192 -11.39 -23.68 -4.90
C PHE A 192 -10.64 -23.26 -6.16
N TYR A 193 -11.08 -22.17 -6.75
CA TYR A 193 -10.26 -21.34 -7.63
C TYR A 193 -9.44 -20.37 -6.79
N ALA A 194 -8.39 -19.82 -7.38
CA ALA A 194 -7.61 -18.72 -6.85
C ALA A 194 -7.68 -17.54 -7.82
N LEU A 195 -7.79 -16.32 -7.27
CA LEU A 195 -7.60 -15.11 -8.06
C LEU A 195 -6.11 -14.91 -8.36
N PRO A 196 -5.73 -14.51 -9.59
CA PRO A 196 -4.33 -14.45 -9.99
C PRO A 196 -3.56 -13.34 -9.27
N GLN A 197 -2.41 -13.68 -8.70
CA GLN A 197 -1.43 -12.70 -8.22
C GLN A 197 -0.80 -11.91 -9.36
N SER A 198 -0.75 -12.53 -10.55
CA SER A 198 -0.35 -11.97 -11.83
C SER A 198 -0.76 -12.92 -12.97
N PRO A 199 -0.72 -12.49 -14.26
CA PRO A 199 -0.89 -13.39 -15.40
C PRO A 199 0.33 -14.30 -15.70
N GLN A 200 1.30 -14.42 -14.78
CA GLN A 200 2.63 -15.01 -15.00
C GLN A 200 2.62 -16.39 -15.66
N ILE A 201 1.70 -17.26 -15.25
CA ILE A 201 1.59 -18.60 -15.81
C ILE A 201 1.06 -18.54 -17.25
N PHE A 202 0.01 -17.75 -17.49
CA PHE A 202 -0.66 -17.71 -18.79
C PHE A 202 0.15 -17.00 -19.84
N LYS A 203 0.85 -15.91 -19.49
CA LYS A 203 1.72 -15.21 -20.46
C LYS A 203 2.85 -16.11 -20.97
N GLN A 204 3.43 -16.96 -20.12
CA GLN A 204 4.39 -17.99 -20.55
C GLN A 204 3.74 -19.04 -21.47
N MET A 205 2.50 -19.47 -21.17
CA MET A 205 1.77 -20.38 -22.06
C MET A 205 1.45 -19.75 -23.42
N LEU A 206 1.25 -18.43 -23.48
CA LEU A 206 1.08 -17.71 -24.74
C LEU A 206 2.39 -17.67 -25.56
N MET A 207 3.55 -17.61 -24.89
CA MET A 207 4.85 -17.75 -25.57
C MET A 207 5.02 -19.16 -26.13
N VAL A 208 4.69 -20.20 -25.34
CA VAL A 208 4.65 -21.60 -25.83
C VAL A 208 3.66 -21.76 -26.99
N GLY A 209 2.53 -21.05 -26.95
CA GLY A 209 1.52 -21.03 -28.01
C GLY A 209 1.90 -20.26 -29.27
N GLY A 210 3.08 -19.63 -29.31
CA GLY A 210 3.59 -18.91 -30.48
C GLY A 210 3.01 -17.50 -30.67
N MET A 211 2.52 -16.85 -29.60
CA MET A 211 2.01 -15.47 -29.70
C MET A 211 3.11 -14.42 -29.88
N ASP A 212 4.36 -14.79 -29.59
CA ASP A 212 5.59 -13.97 -29.73
C ASP A 212 5.65 -12.71 -28.87
N LYS A 213 4.66 -11.80 -28.93
CA LYS A 213 4.57 -10.59 -28.12
C LYS A 213 3.17 -10.41 -27.53
N TYR A 214 3.09 -10.48 -26.21
CA TYR A 214 1.86 -10.42 -25.43
C TYR A 214 1.86 -9.20 -24.51
N TYR A 215 0.72 -8.53 -24.37
CA TYR A 215 0.47 -7.65 -23.24
C TYR A 215 -0.95 -7.75 -22.70
N GLN A 216 -1.16 -7.28 -21.47
CA GLN A 216 -2.48 -7.08 -20.89
C GLN A 216 -2.45 -6.00 -19.80
N VAL A 217 -3.50 -5.17 -19.74
CA VAL A 217 -3.78 -4.35 -18.56
C VAL A 217 -4.61 -5.19 -17.59
N ALA A 218 -3.92 -5.98 -16.77
CA ALA A 218 -4.49 -7.05 -15.96
C ALA A 218 -4.85 -6.59 -14.54
N ARG A 219 -5.95 -7.12 -13.99
CA ARG A 219 -6.26 -7.02 -12.57
C ARG A 219 -5.59 -8.16 -11.81
N CYS A 220 -4.85 -7.81 -10.77
CA CYS A 220 -4.07 -8.72 -9.94
C CYS A 220 -4.55 -8.65 -8.48
N PHE A 221 -4.41 -9.76 -7.75
CA PHE A 221 -4.93 -9.91 -6.40
C PHE A 221 -3.88 -10.54 -5.47
N ARG A 222 -3.61 -9.90 -4.32
CA ARG A 222 -2.68 -10.42 -3.31
C ARG A 222 -3.26 -10.22 -1.93
N ASP A 223 -3.39 -11.31 -1.17
CA ASP A 223 -3.88 -11.28 0.21
C ASP A 223 -2.72 -11.04 1.19
N GLU A 224 -2.25 -9.78 1.20
CA GLU A 224 -1.15 -9.27 2.02
C GLU A 224 -1.60 -8.09 2.89
N ASP A 225 -0.81 -7.79 3.94
CA ASP A 225 -1.01 -6.59 4.75
C ASP A 225 -0.92 -5.30 3.91
N LEU A 226 -1.95 -4.47 4.01
CA LEU A 226 -2.07 -3.26 3.23
C LEU A 226 -1.25 -2.10 3.78
N ARG A 227 -0.75 -1.27 2.86
CA ARG A 227 0.04 -0.05 3.08
C ARG A 227 -0.48 1.07 2.19
N ALA A 228 0.03 2.30 2.34
CA ALA A 228 -0.40 3.43 1.50
C ALA A 228 -0.18 3.18 -0.02
N ASP A 229 0.84 2.39 -0.34
CA ASP A 229 1.26 2.00 -1.69
C ASP A 229 0.86 0.56 -2.08
N ARG A 230 -0.07 -0.07 -1.33
CA ARG A 230 -0.57 -1.43 -1.58
C ARG A 230 -2.09 -1.51 -1.47
N GLN A 231 -2.70 -2.24 -2.40
CA GLN A 231 -4.13 -2.55 -2.43
C GLN A 231 -4.30 -4.06 -2.67
N PRO A 232 -5.36 -4.68 -2.11
CA PRO A 232 -5.54 -6.13 -2.23
C PRO A 232 -5.88 -6.53 -3.68
N GLU A 233 -6.47 -5.60 -4.42
CA GLU A 233 -6.69 -5.67 -5.86
C GLU A 233 -5.98 -4.47 -6.53
N PHE A 234 -5.18 -4.72 -7.55
CA PHE A 234 -4.39 -3.68 -8.22
C PHE A 234 -4.18 -3.99 -9.70
N THR A 235 -3.83 -3.00 -10.49
CA THR A 235 -3.73 -3.11 -11.95
C THR A 235 -2.27 -3.11 -12.39
N GLN A 236 -1.90 -4.12 -13.16
CA GLN A 236 -0.59 -4.20 -13.82
C GLN A 236 -0.74 -4.00 -15.32
N VAL A 237 0.26 -3.41 -15.94
CA VAL A 237 0.50 -3.55 -17.38
C VAL A 237 1.54 -4.64 -17.50
N ASP A 238 1.07 -5.84 -17.84
CA ASP A 238 1.86 -7.06 -17.94
C ASP A 238 2.23 -7.31 -19.40
N MET A 239 3.47 -7.73 -19.65
CA MET A 239 3.97 -8.02 -21.00
C MET A 239 4.97 -9.17 -20.99
N GLU A 240 5.04 -9.90 -22.11
CA GLU A 240 5.97 -11.01 -22.33
C GLU A 240 6.34 -11.08 -23.82
N MET A 241 7.59 -11.44 -24.11
CA MET A 241 8.17 -11.54 -25.45
C MET A 241 8.93 -12.86 -25.61
N SER A 242 8.88 -13.46 -26.80
CA SER A 242 9.68 -14.63 -27.20
C SER A 242 10.94 -14.21 -27.94
N PHE A 243 11.95 -15.08 -27.94
CA PHE A 243 13.24 -14.94 -28.61
C PHE A 243 14.01 -13.66 -28.23
N VAL A 244 13.97 -13.30 -26.95
CA VAL A 244 14.63 -12.11 -26.40
C VAL A 244 15.66 -12.47 -25.35
N GLU A 245 16.68 -11.64 -25.24
CA GLU A 245 17.61 -11.60 -24.11
C GLU A 245 17.26 -10.46 -23.16
N GLN A 246 17.90 -10.42 -21.99
CA GLN A 246 17.65 -9.39 -20.98
C GLN A 246 17.77 -7.97 -21.56
N GLU A 247 18.84 -7.71 -22.33
CA GLU A 247 19.11 -6.39 -22.88
C GLU A 247 18.04 -5.91 -23.87
N ASP A 248 17.42 -6.81 -24.65
CA ASP A 248 16.32 -6.46 -25.56
C ASP A 248 15.12 -5.89 -24.79
N ILE A 249 14.77 -6.53 -23.67
CA ILE A 249 13.67 -6.12 -22.80
C ILE A 249 14.00 -4.79 -22.12
N LEU A 250 15.20 -4.69 -21.58
CA LEU A 250 15.73 -3.49 -20.93
C LEU A 250 15.70 -2.26 -21.85
N GLN A 251 16.01 -2.39 -23.13
CA GLN A 251 15.88 -1.32 -24.12
C GLN A 251 14.43 -1.03 -24.51
N HIS A 252 13.61 -2.07 -24.64
CA HIS A 252 12.18 -1.92 -24.90
C HIS A 252 11.48 -1.13 -23.78
N LEU A 253 11.75 -1.46 -22.52
CA LEU A 253 11.19 -0.80 -21.34
C LEU A 253 11.62 0.68 -21.26
N GLU A 254 12.89 0.97 -21.55
CA GLU A 254 13.36 2.35 -21.57
C GLU A 254 12.58 3.20 -22.59
N ARG A 255 12.41 2.68 -23.82
CA ARG A 255 11.62 3.34 -24.87
C ARG A 255 10.15 3.49 -24.49
N LEU A 256 9.56 2.48 -23.85
CA LEU A 256 8.17 2.51 -23.35
C LEU A 256 7.98 3.65 -22.35
N PHE A 257 8.80 3.71 -21.30
CA PHE A 257 8.67 4.74 -20.27
C PHE A 257 8.99 6.14 -20.82
N LYS A 258 10.00 6.29 -21.68
CA LYS A 258 10.26 7.55 -22.41
C LYS A 258 9.03 8.00 -23.22
N SER A 259 8.39 7.06 -23.94
CA SER A 259 7.19 7.35 -24.73
C SER A 259 5.99 7.77 -23.87
N ILE A 260 5.75 7.10 -22.74
CA ILE A 260 4.68 7.48 -21.80
C ILE A 260 4.92 8.89 -21.25
N PHE A 261 6.15 9.20 -20.84
CA PHE A 261 6.50 10.52 -20.31
C PHE A 261 6.32 11.63 -21.35
N ARG A 262 6.76 11.40 -22.59
CA ARG A 262 6.55 12.36 -23.67
C ARG A 262 5.06 12.58 -23.93
N ASP A 263 4.30 11.51 -24.13
CA ASP A 263 2.90 11.58 -24.57
C ASP A 263 1.95 12.10 -23.46
N VAL A 264 2.25 11.84 -22.19
CA VAL A 264 1.37 12.18 -21.05
C VAL A 264 1.85 13.40 -20.27
N MET A 265 3.16 13.50 -20.01
CA MET A 265 3.74 14.60 -19.21
C MET A 265 4.28 15.74 -20.08
N GLY A 266 4.39 15.56 -21.40
CA GLY A 266 5.03 16.54 -22.29
C GLY A 266 6.52 16.74 -21.97
N ARG A 267 7.16 15.72 -21.37
CA ARG A 267 8.57 15.77 -20.94
C ARG A 267 9.37 14.69 -21.65
N GLU A 268 10.52 15.10 -22.20
CA GLU A 268 11.51 14.18 -22.76
C GLU A 268 12.53 13.79 -21.69
N ILE A 269 12.83 12.50 -21.56
CA ILE A 269 13.92 12.03 -20.69
C ILE A 269 15.17 11.92 -21.56
N GLY A 270 16.03 12.93 -21.48
CA GLY A 270 17.20 13.11 -22.35
C GLY A 270 18.44 12.29 -21.98
N TYR A 271 18.30 11.21 -21.22
CA TYR A 271 19.40 10.35 -20.80
C TYR A 271 18.98 8.88 -20.86
N ASP A 272 19.96 7.98 -20.94
CA ASP A 272 19.73 6.53 -20.93
C ASP A 272 19.66 6.05 -19.49
N PHE A 273 18.72 5.17 -19.19
CA PHE A 273 18.47 4.79 -17.80
C PHE A 273 19.70 4.02 -17.28
N PRO A 274 20.33 4.49 -16.18
CA PRO A 274 21.49 3.81 -15.62
C PRO A 274 21.18 2.35 -15.30
N ARG A 275 22.11 1.46 -15.63
CA ARG A 275 22.06 0.04 -15.26
C ARG A 275 22.89 -0.13 -13.99
N LEU A 276 22.25 -0.52 -12.90
CA LEU A 276 22.92 -0.89 -11.66
C LEU A 276 22.74 -2.40 -11.47
N THR A 277 23.80 -3.09 -11.08
CA THR A 277 23.64 -4.41 -10.50
C THR A 277 23.02 -4.29 -9.11
N TRP A 278 22.34 -5.33 -8.63
CA TRP A 278 21.78 -5.39 -7.30
C TRP A 278 22.87 -5.11 -6.25
N GLN A 279 24.05 -5.70 -6.43
CA GLN A 279 25.18 -5.50 -5.54
C GLN A 279 25.64 -4.03 -5.51
N GLU A 280 25.79 -3.38 -6.67
CA GLU A 280 26.14 -1.95 -6.73
C GLU A 280 25.07 -1.07 -6.06
N SER A 281 23.79 -1.40 -6.26
CA SER A 281 22.68 -0.66 -5.65
C SER A 281 22.68 -0.81 -4.13
N MET A 282 22.85 -2.03 -3.62
CA MET A 282 22.95 -2.32 -2.20
C MET A 282 24.21 -1.68 -1.58
N ASP A 283 25.32 -1.65 -2.30
CA ASP A 283 26.57 -1.07 -1.81
C ASP A 283 26.56 0.44 -1.75
N ARG A 284 25.95 1.10 -2.74
CA ARG A 284 25.94 2.57 -2.85
C ARG A 284 24.73 3.22 -2.19
N TYR A 285 23.61 2.52 -2.09
CA TYR A 285 22.34 3.10 -1.64
C TYR A 285 21.65 2.28 -0.54
N GLY A 286 22.07 1.05 -0.28
CA GLY A 286 21.52 0.21 0.79
C GLY A 286 20.15 -0.37 0.47
N CYS A 287 19.73 -0.33 -0.79
CA CYS A 287 18.47 -0.90 -1.26
C CYS A 287 18.55 -1.30 -2.75
N ASP A 288 17.59 -2.08 -3.20
CA ASP A 288 17.35 -2.51 -4.58
C ASP A 288 16.49 -1.53 -5.39
N LYS A 289 16.02 -0.46 -4.76
CA LYS A 289 15.23 0.62 -5.38
C LYS A 289 15.80 2.00 -5.04
N PRO A 290 16.96 2.36 -5.60
CA PRO A 290 17.66 3.56 -5.18
C PRO A 290 16.98 4.84 -5.67
N ASP A 291 16.99 5.86 -4.81
CA ASP A 291 16.60 7.21 -5.19
C ASP A 291 17.82 7.99 -5.69
N LEU A 292 17.91 8.16 -7.01
CA LEU A 292 19.06 8.76 -7.70
C LEU A 292 18.97 10.28 -7.86
N ARG A 293 17.94 10.94 -7.32
CA ARG A 293 17.78 12.41 -7.40
C ARG A 293 18.87 13.18 -6.66
N PHE A 294 19.54 12.55 -5.71
CA PHE A 294 20.58 13.16 -4.90
C PHE A 294 21.73 12.19 -4.63
N GLY A 295 22.88 12.73 -4.21
CA GLY A 295 24.09 11.95 -3.91
C GLY A 295 24.01 11.20 -2.57
N MET A 296 24.94 11.50 -1.66
CA MET A 296 25.08 10.82 -0.37
C MET A 296 25.14 9.30 -0.53
N GLU A 297 26.08 8.82 -1.33
CA GLU A 297 26.31 7.39 -1.51
C GLU A 297 26.94 6.80 -0.24
N ILE A 298 26.54 5.57 0.08
CA ILE A 298 27.11 4.78 1.17
C ILE A 298 28.54 4.39 0.78
N ARG A 299 29.46 4.51 1.73
CA ARG A 299 30.86 4.12 1.58
C ARG A 299 31.21 3.01 2.55
N ASP A 300 31.82 1.94 2.03
CA ASP A 300 32.34 0.85 2.83
C ASP A 300 33.71 1.21 3.39
N VAL A 301 33.86 1.12 4.71
CA VAL A 301 35.10 1.41 5.44
C VAL A 301 35.47 0.23 6.36
N THR A 302 34.96 -0.97 6.05
CA THR A 302 35.14 -2.17 6.89
C THR A 302 36.63 -2.49 7.10
N ASP A 303 37.46 -2.36 6.08
CA ASP A 303 38.90 -2.63 6.20
C ASP A 303 39.60 -1.63 7.13
N LEU A 304 39.25 -0.33 7.02
CA LEU A 304 39.77 0.72 7.93
C LEU A 304 39.28 0.53 9.36
N ALA A 305 38.05 0.04 9.52
CA ALA A 305 37.44 -0.28 10.80
C ALA A 305 38.12 -1.48 11.49
N ALA A 306 38.59 -2.48 10.73
CA ALA A 306 39.32 -3.64 11.27
C ALA A 306 40.68 -3.25 11.88
N GLU A 307 41.31 -2.19 11.37
CA GLU A 307 42.61 -1.70 11.82
C GLU A 307 42.55 -0.69 12.98
N CYS A 308 41.36 -0.13 13.27
CA CYS A 308 41.21 0.88 14.32
C CYS A 308 41.17 0.26 15.72
N SER A 309 41.34 1.10 16.75
CA SER A 309 41.26 0.65 18.16
C SER A 309 39.85 0.74 18.76
N PHE A 310 38.84 1.10 17.96
CA PHE A 310 37.46 1.18 18.42
C PHE A 310 36.82 -0.22 18.42
N SER A 311 36.60 -0.78 19.61
CA SER A 311 36.20 -2.19 19.79
C SER A 311 34.90 -2.56 19.08
N VAL A 312 33.94 -1.64 18.97
CA VAL A 312 32.65 -1.89 18.31
C VAL A 312 32.85 -2.18 16.82
N PHE A 313 33.66 -1.37 16.14
CA PHE A 313 33.96 -1.51 14.71
C PHE A 313 34.81 -2.74 14.44
N ARG A 314 35.88 -2.93 15.21
CA ARG A 314 36.76 -4.10 15.07
C ARG A 314 36.00 -5.41 15.26
N ARG A 315 35.18 -5.53 16.31
CA ARG A 315 34.39 -6.74 16.56
C ARG A 315 33.48 -7.09 15.37
N VAL A 316 32.79 -6.10 14.82
CA VAL A 316 31.89 -6.34 13.67
C VAL A 316 32.68 -6.79 12.44
N ALA A 317 33.84 -6.18 12.17
CA ALA A 317 34.69 -6.59 11.07
C ALA A 317 35.25 -8.01 11.25
N ASP A 318 35.72 -8.35 12.47
CA ASP A 318 36.24 -9.67 12.82
C ASP A 318 35.17 -10.78 12.72
N GLU A 319 33.91 -10.45 13.01
CA GLU A 319 32.74 -11.34 12.88
C GLU A 319 32.22 -11.47 11.43
N GLY A 320 32.87 -10.82 10.45
CA GLY A 320 32.47 -10.83 9.05
C GLY A 320 31.29 -9.89 8.71
N GLY A 321 30.95 -8.98 9.61
CA GLY A 321 29.99 -7.92 9.38
C GLY A 321 30.55 -6.78 8.51
N LYS A 322 29.80 -5.68 8.42
CA LYS A 322 30.17 -4.51 7.61
C LYS A 322 30.16 -3.25 8.46
N VAL A 323 31.13 -2.38 8.21
CA VAL A 323 31.18 -1.01 8.76
C VAL A 323 31.11 -0.05 7.58
N ARG A 324 29.97 0.63 7.45
CA ARG A 324 29.70 1.56 6.36
C ARG A 324 29.27 2.90 6.89
N ALA A 325 29.43 3.92 6.05
CA ALA A 325 29.15 5.29 6.43
C ALA A 325 28.44 6.07 5.33
N LEU A 326 27.72 7.10 5.76
CA LEU A 326 27.02 8.07 4.95
C LEU A 326 27.59 9.46 5.25
N ASN A 327 28.08 10.16 4.23
CA ASN A 327 28.55 11.53 4.36
C ASN A 327 27.43 12.53 3.97
N CYS A 328 26.88 13.22 4.96
CA CYS A 328 25.88 14.27 4.81
C CYS A 328 26.58 15.63 4.63
N LYS A 329 26.61 16.09 3.36
CA LYS A 329 27.39 17.26 2.95
C LYS A 329 26.82 18.57 3.50
N GLY A 330 27.67 19.41 4.09
CA GLY A 330 27.28 20.76 4.56
C GLY A 330 26.20 20.74 5.66
N CYS A 331 26.21 19.70 6.49
CA CYS A 331 25.22 19.47 7.55
C CYS A 331 25.72 19.82 8.95
N ALA A 332 27.03 20.05 9.16
CA ALA A 332 27.63 20.20 10.48
C ALA A 332 26.95 21.28 11.33
N GLU A 333 26.78 22.49 10.77
CA GLU A 333 26.15 23.61 11.49
C GLU A 333 24.62 23.54 11.52
N LYS A 334 24.02 22.68 10.66
CA LYS A 334 22.56 22.48 10.61
C LYS A 334 22.07 21.44 11.61
N PHE A 335 22.92 20.46 11.92
CA PHE A 335 22.54 19.31 12.73
C PHE A 335 22.77 19.62 14.20
N THR A 336 21.69 20.02 14.86
CA THR A 336 21.69 20.23 16.32
C THR A 336 21.82 18.90 17.05
N ARG A 337 22.15 18.94 18.35
CA ARG A 337 22.14 17.74 19.20
C ARG A 337 20.82 16.97 19.13
N THR A 338 19.69 17.69 19.12
CA THR A 338 18.36 17.08 18.98
C THR A 338 18.20 16.35 17.65
N THR A 339 18.71 16.92 16.55
CA THR A 339 18.71 16.26 15.24
C THR A 339 19.53 14.97 15.27
N ILE A 340 20.69 14.97 15.91
CA ILE A 340 21.55 13.79 16.04
C ILE A 340 20.86 12.70 16.90
N GLU A 341 20.19 13.09 17.98
CA GLU A 341 19.40 12.18 18.83
C GLU A 341 18.25 11.56 18.01
N THR A 342 17.49 12.36 17.24
CA THR A 342 16.44 11.86 16.34
C THR A 342 16.97 10.87 15.30
N LEU A 343 18.09 11.19 14.63
CA LEU A 343 18.72 10.27 13.66
C LEU A 343 19.20 8.98 14.35
N THR A 344 19.64 9.06 15.60
CA THR A 344 20.01 7.87 16.39
C THR A 344 18.79 7.00 16.65
N ASP A 345 17.68 7.59 17.08
CA ASP A 345 16.43 6.87 17.35
C ASP A 345 15.89 6.19 16.08
N HIS A 346 15.98 6.86 14.93
CA HIS A 346 15.60 6.27 13.64
C HIS A 346 16.54 5.10 13.26
N ALA A 347 17.86 5.25 13.46
CA ALA A 347 18.80 4.17 13.23
C ALA A 347 18.49 2.92 14.06
N LEU A 348 18.12 3.11 15.34
CA LEU A 348 17.65 2.04 16.23
C LEU A 348 16.34 1.42 15.72
N GLY A 349 15.39 2.24 15.25
CA GLY A 349 14.15 1.79 14.62
C GLY A 349 14.36 0.91 13.38
N TYR A 350 15.44 1.15 12.63
CA TYR A 350 15.86 0.29 11.51
C TYR A 350 16.63 -0.98 11.94
N GLY A 351 16.85 -1.18 13.25
CA GLY A 351 17.46 -2.36 13.83
C GLY A 351 18.96 -2.24 14.10
N ALA A 352 19.57 -1.05 13.95
CA ALA A 352 20.93 -0.85 14.40
C ALA A 352 21.00 -0.88 15.94
N LYS A 353 22.17 -1.21 16.50
CA LYS A 353 22.40 -1.22 17.96
C LYS A 353 22.84 0.14 18.50
N GLY A 354 23.09 1.09 17.61
CA GLY A 354 23.56 2.44 17.90
C GLY A 354 24.05 3.11 16.63
N MET A 355 24.42 4.39 16.76
CA MET A 355 24.85 5.23 15.65
C MET A 355 26.12 5.98 16.05
N ALA A 356 27.22 5.69 15.37
CA ALA A 356 28.45 6.47 15.53
C ALA A 356 28.49 7.58 14.48
N TRP A 357 29.10 8.72 14.81
CA TRP A 357 29.11 9.88 13.92
C TRP A 357 30.37 10.73 14.07
N ILE A 358 30.63 11.54 13.04
CA ILE A 358 31.67 12.56 13.01
C ILE A 358 31.02 13.86 12.54
N LEU A 359 31.24 14.95 13.27
CA LEU A 359 30.87 16.29 12.84
C LEU A 359 32.16 17.09 12.60
N ILE A 360 32.30 17.67 11.41
CA ILE A 360 33.44 18.51 11.06
C ILE A 360 32.92 19.93 10.86
N HIS A 361 33.24 20.83 11.77
CA HIS A 361 32.86 22.24 11.67
C HIS A 361 33.51 22.90 10.44
N ASP A 362 32.96 24.03 10.00
CA ASP A 362 33.54 24.81 8.88
C ASP A 362 34.99 25.25 9.18
N SER A 363 35.31 25.46 10.47
CA SER A 363 36.64 25.77 10.98
C SER A 363 37.65 24.62 10.81
N GLY A 364 37.19 23.40 10.51
CA GLY A 364 37.97 22.16 10.51
C GLY A 364 38.07 21.49 11.89
N GLU A 365 37.43 22.05 12.92
CA GLU A 365 37.32 21.40 14.22
C GLU A 365 36.44 20.14 14.13
N VAL A 366 36.94 19.03 14.68
CA VAL A 366 36.24 17.74 14.68
C VAL A 366 35.58 17.52 16.03
N ASN A 367 34.28 17.29 16.01
CA ASN A 367 33.52 16.78 17.15
C ASN A 367 33.16 15.31 16.89
N SER A 368 33.89 14.39 17.53
CA SER A 368 33.58 12.96 17.48
C SER A 368 34.32 12.19 18.58
N ILE A 369 33.66 11.20 19.17
CA ILE A 369 34.33 10.24 20.06
C ILE A 369 35.27 9.29 19.30
N LEU A 370 35.11 9.16 17.97
CA LEU A 370 35.88 8.23 17.15
C LEU A 370 37.34 8.67 16.98
N GLN A 371 37.61 9.99 16.96
CA GLN A 371 38.93 10.53 16.62
C GLN A 371 40.08 9.95 17.45
N LYS A 372 39.86 9.69 18.75
CA LYS A 372 40.87 9.13 19.66
C LYS A 372 41.23 7.66 19.39
N TYR A 373 40.42 6.94 18.61
CA TYR A 373 40.62 5.53 18.31
C TYR A 373 41.36 5.25 16.99
N PHE A 374 41.66 6.31 16.23
CA PHE A 374 42.42 6.23 14.99
C PHE A 374 43.76 6.93 15.16
N THR A 375 44.81 6.38 14.57
CA THR A 375 46.07 7.12 14.38
C THR A 375 45.87 8.27 13.39
N LYS A 376 46.75 9.28 13.39
CA LYS A 376 46.65 10.41 12.44
C LYS A 376 46.60 9.95 10.97
N ALA A 377 47.37 8.93 10.61
CA ALA A 377 47.39 8.38 9.26
C ALA A 377 46.05 7.69 8.93
N GLN A 378 45.56 6.81 9.81
CA GLN A 378 44.27 6.13 9.61
C GLN A 378 43.09 7.11 9.56
N TRP A 379 43.11 8.15 10.41
CA TRP A 379 42.08 9.20 10.41
C TRP A 379 42.03 9.93 9.07
N GLN A 380 43.20 10.32 8.53
CA GLN A 380 43.25 10.99 7.23
C GLN A 380 42.77 10.06 6.10
N THR A 381 43.14 8.79 6.13
CA THR A 381 42.66 7.79 5.16
C THR A 381 41.14 7.62 5.25
N LEU A 382 40.59 7.56 6.47
CA LEU A 382 39.14 7.48 6.69
C LEU A 382 38.41 8.69 6.11
N LEU A 383 38.84 9.91 6.45
CA LEU A 383 38.22 11.13 5.91
C LEU A 383 38.31 11.18 4.38
N THR A 384 39.43 10.74 3.80
CA THR A 384 39.60 10.67 2.34
C THR A 384 38.66 9.66 1.70
N ALA A 385 38.53 8.46 2.28
CA ALA A 385 37.64 7.41 1.80
C ALA A 385 36.15 7.82 1.82
N LEU A 386 35.79 8.70 2.76
CA LEU A 386 34.45 9.24 2.95
C LEU A 386 34.20 10.53 2.17
N ASP A 387 35.19 11.00 1.41
CA ASP A 387 35.19 12.31 0.76
C ASP A 387 34.78 13.42 1.75
N ALA A 388 35.28 13.37 2.99
CA ALA A 388 34.86 14.28 4.04
C ALA A 388 35.48 15.67 3.86
N GLN A 389 34.66 16.72 3.98
CA GLN A 389 35.08 18.11 3.91
C GLN A 389 34.67 18.86 5.18
N ASN A 390 35.24 20.05 5.38
CA ASN A 390 34.78 20.95 6.44
C ASN A 390 33.30 21.29 6.20
N GLY A 391 32.50 21.27 7.27
CA GLY A 391 31.05 21.47 7.22
C GLY A 391 30.25 20.18 7.07
N ASP A 392 30.89 19.02 6.93
CA ASP A 392 30.20 17.73 6.74
C ASP A 392 29.81 17.06 8.08
N PHE A 393 28.77 16.23 8.01
CA PHE A 393 28.36 15.34 9.08
C PHE A 393 28.32 13.90 8.58
N ILE A 394 29.02 12.99 9.24
CA ILE A 394 29.18 11.61 8.80
C ILE A 394 28.51 10.67 9.79
N LEU A 395 27.69 9.76 9.28
CA LEU A 395 26.98 8.72 10.03
C LEU A 395 27.60 7.36 9.74
N PHE A 396 27.70 6.50 10.74
CA PHE A 396 28.23 5.15 10.62
C PHE A 396 27.23 4.12 11.13
N CYS A 397 27.16 2.99 10.43
CA CYS A 397 26.49 1.78 10.89
C CYS A 397 27.47 0.59 10.82
N ALA A 398 27.53 -0.19 11.90
CA ALA A 398 28.39 -1.36 12.03
C ALA A 398 27.56 -2.55 12.51
N ASP A 399 27.15 -3.43 11.59
CA ASP A 399 26.34 -4.62 11.86
C ASP A 399 26.44 -5.63 10.69
N LYS A 400 25.54 -6.61 10.62
CA LYS A 400 25.37 -7.49 9.44
C LYS A 400 25.00 -6.65 8.21
N PHE A 401 25.40 -7.13 7.03
CA PHE A 401 25.18 -6.43 5.74
C PHE A 401 23.74 -5.91 5.56
N GLN A 402 22.74 -6.76 5.77
CA GLN A 402 21.33 -6.38 5.59
C GLN A 402 20.88 -5.26 6.55
N THR A 403 21.30 -5.33 7.82
CA THR A 403 21.00 -4.28 8.81
C THR A 403 21.67 -2.96 8.43
N VAL A 404 22.94 -3.00 8.02
CA VAL A 404 23.70 -1.82 7.59
C VAL A 404 23.04 -1.15 6.38
N CYS A 405 22.68 -1.94 5.36
CA CYS A 405 22.00 -1.45 4.15
C CYS A 405 20.67 -0.78 4.51
N ARG A 406 19.80 -1.47 5.27
CA ARG A 406 18.49 -0.95 5.69
C ARG A 406 18.62 0.35 6.50
N THR A 407 19.50 0.38 7.49
CA THR A 407 19.70 1.56 8.36
C THR A 407 20.23 2.75 7.57
N LEU A 408 21.30 2.57 6.80
CA LEU A 408 21.91 3.70 6.07
C LEU A 408 21.04 4.17 4.91
N CYS A 409 20.29 3.29 4.25
CA CYS A 409 19.29 3.68 3.26
C CYS A 409 18.20 4.56 3.89
N GLY A 410 17.64 4.14 5.03
CA GLY A 410 16.60 4.90 5.74
C GLY A 410 17.10 6.29 6.13
N LEU A 411 18.25 6.36 6.80
CA LEU A 411 18.87 7.63 7.20
C LEU A 411 19.21 8.51 5.99
N ARG A 412 19.68 7.93 4.88
CA ARG A 412 19.96 8.67 3.63
C ARG A 412 18.70 9.35 3.09
N LEU A 413 17.57 8.65 3.05
CA LEU A 413 16.30 9.22 2.57
C LEU A 413 15.79 10.32 3.50
N GLU A 414 15.84 10.11 4.81
CA GLU A 414 15.42 11.09 5.81
C GLU A 414 16.27 12.36 5.76
N VAL A 415 17.60 12.23 5.71
CA VAL A 415 18.49 13.39 5.54
C VAL A 415 18.21 14.07 4.20
N GLY A 416 17.94 13.32 3.15
CA GLY A 416 17.50 13.85 1.86
C GLY A 416 16.24 14.70 1.96
N ASP A 417 15.24 14.26 2.73
CA ASP A 417 14.00 15.00 2.99
C ASP A 417 14.26 16.25 3.85
N MET A 418 15.04 16.13 4.94
CA MET A 418 15.40 17.26 5.82
C MET A 418 16.13 18.38 5.08
N LEU A 419 16.96 18.02 4.09
CA LEU A 419 17.73 18.95 3.28
C LEU A 419 16.97 19.43 2.03
N GLY A 420 15.76 18.92 1.76
CA GLY A 420 14.97 19.25 0.58
C GLY A 420 15.60 18.80 -0.74
N LEU A 421 16.41 17.73 -0.72
CA LEU A 421 17.14 17.23 -1.89
C LEU A 421 16.28 16.37 -2.83
N ARG A 422 15.06 16.01 -2.41
CA ARG A 422 14.16 15.11 -3.12
C ARG A 422 13.07 15.88 -3.86
N ASP A 423 13.47 16.64 -4.87
CA ASP A 423 12.53 17.38 -5.71
C ASP A 423 11.53 16.42 -6.35
N LYS A 424 10.23 16.69 -6.15
CA LYS A 424 9.13 15.89 -6.72
C LYS A 424 9.01 16.08 -8.24
N GLN A 425 9.63 17.11 -8.80
CA GLN A 425 9.61 17.40 -10.23
C GLN A 425 10.81 16.84 -10.99
N ASP A 426 11.84 16.34 -10.29
CA ASP A 426 12.94 15.59 -10.91
C ASP A 426 12.56 14.11 -10.98
N TYR A 427 12.73 13.51 -12.15
CA TYR A 427 12.38 12.11 -12.42
C TYR A 427 13.64 11.36 -12.83
N ARG A 428 14.12 10.50 -11.92
CA ARG A 428 15.31 9.69 -12.10
C ARG A 428 14.97 8.21 -12.16
N PHE A 429 14.90 7.74 -13.40
CA PHE A 429 14.86 6.32 -13.72
C PHE A 429 16.22 5.66 -13.57
N CYS A 430 16.21 4.40 -13.16
CA CYS A 430 17.27 3.43 -13.38
C CYS A 430 16.71 2.01 -13.49
N PHE A 431 17.58 1.11 -13.91
CA PHE A 431 17.35 -0.32 -13.83
C PHE A 431 18.22 -0.92 -12.73
N VAL A 432 17.67 -1.87 -12.00
CA VAL A 432 18.43 -2.76 -11.13
C VAL A 432 18.39 -4.15 -11.74
N THR A 433 19.53 -4.83 -11.82
CA THR A 433 19.76 -6.09 -12.53
C THR A 433 20.58 -7.04 -11.66
N ASP A 434 20.84 -8.27 -12.09
CA ASP A 434 21.75 -9.20 -11.39
C ASP A 434 21.34 -9.48 -9.95
N PHE A 435 20.04 -9.61 -9.72
CA PHE A 435 19.51 -9.97 -8.41
C PHE A 435 19.98 -11.37 -7.99
N PRO A 436 20.20 -11.63 -6.70
CA PRO A 436 20.29 -12.99 -6.18
C PRO A 436 19.11 -13.85 -6.65
N GLU A 437 19.37 -15.09 -7.05
CA GLU A 437 18.32 -16.04 -7.42
C GLU A 437 17.51 -16.47 -6.19
N PHE A 438 18.19 -16.60 -5.05
CA PHE A 438 17.62 -17.06 -3.80
C PHE A 438 17.82 -16.06 -2.66
N GLU A 439 16.85 -16.02 -1.76
CA GLU A 439 16.95 -15.36 -0.47
C GLU A 439 16.82 -16.39 0.67
N TRP A 440 17.58 -16.20 1.74
CA TRP A 440 17.45 -17.05 2.93
C TRP A 440 16.26 -16.60 3.77
N SER A 441 15.32 -17.51 4.05
CA SER A 441 14.22 -17.26 4.97
C SER A 441 14.55 -17.80 6.36
N ASP A 442 14.65 -16.91 7.35
CA ASP A 442 14.80 -17.28 8.76
C ASP A 442 13.52 -17.93 9.32
N GLU A 443 12.35 -17.66 8.74
CA GLU A 443 11.08 -18.26 9.16
C GLU A 443 11.00 -19.72 8.69
N GLU A 444 11.31 -19.95 7.41
CA GLU A 444 11.20 -21.26 6.78
C GLU A 444 12.48 -22.10 6.91
N GLN A 445 13.56 -21.51 7.45
CA GLN A 445 14.89 -22.11 7.60
C GLN A 445 15.42 -22.74 6.30
N ARG A 446 15.17 -22.08 5.17
CA ARG A 446 15.57 -22.53 3.83
C ARG A 446 15.69 -21.37 2.85
N TYR A 447 16.35 -21.63 1.72
CA TYR A 447 16.33 -20.72 0.59
C TYR A 447 14.95 -20.69 -0.08
N MET A 448 14.49 -19.48 -0.37
CA MET A 448 13.31 -19.17 -1.14
C MET A 448 13.73 -18.44 -2.42
N ALA A 449 12.91 -18.50 -3.47
CA ALA A 449 13.18 -17.74 -4.69
C ALA A 449 12.99 -16.25 -4.37
N MET A 450 13.93 -15.39 -4.80
CA MET A 450 13.84 -13.95 -4.55
C MET A 450 12.72 -13.29 -5.37
N HIS A 451 12.45 -13.82 -6.58
CA HIS A 451 11.38 -13.32 -7.45
C HIS A 451 10.29 -14.38 -7.66
N HIS A 452 10.55 -15.37 -8.52
CA HIS A 452 9.68 -16.52 -8.68
C HIS A 452 10.47 -17.75 -9.18
N PRO A 453 9.96 -18.98 -8.97
CA PRO A 453 10.68 -20.23 -9.30
C PRO A 453 10.95 -20.51 -10.80
N PHE A 454 10.61 -19.58 -11.69
CA PHE A 454 10.74 -19.73 -13.15
C PHE A 454 11.72 -18.71 -13.74
N THR A 455 12.40 -17.93 -12.90
CA THR A 455 13.43 -16.99 -13.33
C THR A 455 14.67 -17.75 -13.78
N MET A 456 15.25 -17.34 -14.91
CA MET A 456 16.44 -17.96 -15.47
C MET A 456 17.69 -17.48 -14.72
N PRO A 457 18.49 -18.39 -14.14
CA PRO A 457 19.80 -18.06 -13.62
C PRO A 457 20.77 -17.70 -14.76
N TYR A 458 21.87 -17.03 -14.45
CA TYR A 458 22.98 -16.92 -15.39
C TYR A 458 23.58 -18.30 -15.69
N GLU A 459 23.94 -18.56 -16.95
CA GLU A 459 24.42 -19.88 -17.38
C GLU A 459 25.69 -20.30 -16.63
N GLU A 460 26.59 -19.35 -16.37
CA GLU A 460 27.82 -19.57 -15.60
C GLU A 460 27.57 -19.89 -14.12
N ASP A 461 26.39 -19.55 -13.60
CA ASP A 461 26.02 -19.75 -12.18
C ASP A 461 25.21 -21.03 -11.95
N LEU A 462 24.69 -21.67 -13.01
CA LEU A 462 23.97 -22.95 -12.94
C LEU A 462 24.71 -24.06 -12.15
N PRO A 463 26.04 -24.23 -12.26
CA PRO A 463 26.76 -25.24 -11.48
C PRO A 463 26.64 -25.06 -9.97
N TYR A 464 26.34 -23.86 -9.49
CA TYR A 464 26.30 -23.52 -8.06
C TYR A 464 24.91 -23.63 -7.44
N LEU A 465 23.86 -23.88 -8.24
CA LEU A 465 22.45 -23.91 -7.77
C LEU A 465 22.21 -24.78 -6.54
N MET A 466 22.96 -25.89 -6.42
CA MET A 466 22.82 -26.84 -5.31
C MET A 466 23.94 -26.74 -4.27
N THR A 467 25.11 -26.19 -4.64
CA THR A 467 26.31 -26.21 -3.79
C THR A 467 26.56 -24.89 -3.09
N ASP A 468 26.24 -23.77 -3.74
CA ASP A 468 26.39 -22.42 -3.19
C ASP A 468 25.26 -21.51 -3.72
N PRO A 469 24.00 -21.74 -3.27
CA PRO A 469 22.84 -20.99 -3.77
C PRO A 469 22.95 -19.47 -3.55
N ALA A 470 23.63 -19.03 -2.48
CA ALA A 470 23.77 -17.62 -2.15
C ALA A 470 24.54 -16.79 -3.19
N ARG A 471 25.37 -17.45 -4.01
CA ARG A 471 26.14 -16.81 -5.09
C ARG A 471 25.34 -16.68 -6.39
N VAL A 472 24.32 -17.50 -6.59
CA VAL A 472 23.65 -17.62 -7.88
C VAL A 472 22.91 -16.33 -8.20
N ARG A 473 23.21 -15.75 -9.37
CA ARG A 473 22.51 -14.58 -9.88
C ARG A 473 21.41 -14.99 -10.84
N SER A 474 20.39 -14.15 -10.87
CA SER A 474 19.22 -14.25 -11.73
C SER A 474 19.27 -13.24 -12.86
N GLN A 475 18.73 -13.60 -14.03
CA GLN A 475 18.44 -12.68 -15.13
C GLN A 475 17.13 -11.92 -14.87
N ALA A 476 17.01 -11.36 -13.67
CA ALA A 476 15.90 -10.53 -13.23
C ALA A 476 16.28 -9.06 -13.25
N TYR A 477 15.28 -8.21 -13.44
CA TYR A 477 15.48 -6.78 -13.57
C TYR A 477 14.24 -5.99 -13.12
N ASP A 478 14.53 -4.87 -12.47
CA ASP A 478 13.54 -3.93 -11.97
C ASP A 478 13.69 -2.58 -12.66
N VAL A 479 12.56 -1.89 -12.86
CA VAL A 479 12.55 -0.47 -13.22
C VAL A 479 12.22 0.34 -11.99
N VAL A 480 13.13 1.25 -11.63
CA VAL A 480 13.00 2.10 -10.46
C VAL A 480 12.86 3.54 -10.91
N LEU A 481 11.93 4.27 -10.29
CA LEU A 481 11.77 5.71 -10.43
C LEU A 481 11.77 6.36 -9.06
N ASN A 482 12.72 7.27 -8.81
CA ASN A 482 12.74 8.09 -7.59
C ASN A 482 12.69 7.28 -6.27
N GLY A 483 13.36 6.13 -6.24
CA GLY A 483 13.39 5.23 -5.08
C GLY A 483 12.19 4.29 -4.95
N ILE A 484 11.36 4.20 -5.99
CA ILE A 484 10.17 3.36 -6.01
C ILE A 484 10.26 2.39 -7.18
N GLU A 485 10.15 1.11 -6.86
CA GLU A 485 10.03 0.03 -7.84
C GLU A 485 8.70 0.17 -8.59
N LEU A 486 8.78 0.48 -9.89
CA LEU A 486 7.62 0.59 -10.75
C LEU A 486 7.11 -0.79 -11.18
N GLY A 487 8.04 -1.73 -11.35
CA GLY A 487 7.77 -3.06 -11.83
C GLY A 487 9.03 -3.92 -11.88
N SER A 488 8.81 -5.22 -12.04
CA SER A 488 9.83 -6.25 -12.06
C SER A 488 9.60 -7.21 -13.23
N GLY A 489 10.66 -7.85 -13.69
CA GLY A 489 10.66 -8.80 -14.79
C GLY A 489 11.86 -9.75 -14.72
N SER A 490 11.82 -10.79 -15.54
CA SER A 490 12.96 -11.68 -15.72
C SER A 490 12.89 -12.43 -17.04
N ILE A 491 14.05 -12.91 -17.48
CA ILE A 491 14.13 -13.99 -18.46
C ILE A 491 13.65 -15.28 -17.79
N ARG A 492 12.85 -16.07 -18.50
CA ARG A 492 12.23 -17.28 -17.96
C ARG A 492 13.03 -18.53 -18.31
N ILE A 493 12.97 -19.49 -17.40
CA ILE A 493 13.46 -20.84 -17.67
C ILE A 493 12.57 -21.47 -18.74
N HIS A 494 13.14 -21.72 -19.92
CA HIS A 494 12.49 -22.43 -21.02
C HIS A 494 13.01 -23.87 -21.17
N ARG A 495 14.03 -24.24 -20.39
CA ARG A 495 14.74 -25.54 -20.44
C ARG A 495 14.25 -26.49 -19.34
N PRO A 496 13.71 -27.68 -19.67
CA PRO A 496 13.19 -28.62 -18.68
C PRO A 496 14.21 -29.10 -17.64
N ASP A 497 15.47 -29.28 -18.05
CA ASP A 497 16.56 -29.72 -17.18
C ASP A 497 16.92 -28.65 -16.14
N VAL A 498 16.96 -27.38 -16.55
CA VAL A 498 17.20 -26.23 -15.67
C VAL A 498 16.03 -26.05 -14.69
N GLN A 499 14.77 -26.15 -15.16
CA GLN A 499 13.60 -26.02 -14.30
C GLN A 499 13.55 -27.13 -13.23
N ALA A 500 13.90 -28.36 -13.59
CA ALA A 500 14.00 -29.47 -12.65
C ALA A 500 15.12 -29.28 -11.63
N LEU A 501 16.25 -28.66 -12.02
CA LEU A 501 17.31 -28.28 -11.08
C LEU A 501 16.84 -27.19 -10.12
N MET A 502 16.15 -26.16 -10.63
CA MET A 502 15.59 -25.06 -9.83
C MET A 502 14.61 -25.57 -8.76
N PHE A 503 13.68 -26.46 -9.13
CA PHE A 503 12.74 -27.04 -8.17
C PHE A 503 13.44 -27.84 -7.08
N ARG A 504 14.49 -28.59 -7.42
CA ARG A 504 15.29 -29.32 -6.42
C ARG A 504 16.04 -28.37 -5.49
N ALA A 505 16.61 -27.27 -6.00
CA ALA A 505 17.28 -26.26 -5.19
C ALA A 505 16.33 -25.59 -4.19
N LEU A 506 15.08 -25.37 -4.59
CA LEU A 506 14.01 -24.83 -3.73
C LEU A 506 13.40 -25.87 -2.77
N GLY A 507 13.87 -27.11 -2.78
CA GLY A 507 13.42 -28.18 -1.89
C GLY A 507 12.14 -28.90 -2.31
N PHE A 508 11.68 -28.73 -3.56
CA PHE A 508 10.53 -29.46 -4.06
C PHE A 508 10.90 -30.90 -4.43
N THR A 509 10.07 -31.85 -3.99
CA THR A 509 10.09 -33.22 -4.54
C THR A 509 9.48 -33.22 -5.95
N GLU A 510 9.85 -34.20 -6.78
CA GLU A 510 9.30 -34.35 -8.13
C GLU A 510 7.76 -34.47 -8.11
N GLU A 511 7.22 -35.20 -7.15
CA GLU A 511 5.77 -35.34 -6.94
C GLU A 511 5.10 -34.00 -6.61
N THR A 512 5.70 -33.20 -5.74
CA THR A 512 5.15 -31.89 -5.35
C THR A 512 5.25 -30.89 -6.50
N ALA A 513 6.40 -30.86 -7.19
CA ALA A 513 6.60 -30.01 -8.36
C ALA A 513 5.60 -30.36 -9.47
N ARG A 514 5.37 -31.66 -9.73
CA ARG A 514 4.39 -32.11 -10.72
C ARG A 514 2.95 -31.85 -10.27
N ALA A 515 2.64 -32.03 -9.00
CA ALA A 515 1.32 -31.73 -8.48
C ALA A 515 0.98 -30.25 -8.67
N ARG A 516 1.90 -29.32 -8.34
CA ARG A 516 1.67 -27.88 -8.44
C ARG A 516 1.82 -27.33 -9.86
N PHE A 517 2.90 -27.69 -10.56
CA PHE A 517 3.33 -27.08 -11.82
C PHE A 517 3.37 -28.07 -13.00
N GLY A 518 2.79 -29.26 -12.86
CA GLY A 518 2.87 -30.32 -13.87
C GLY A 518 2.40 -29.88 -15.26
N PHE A 519 1.36 -29.06 -15.35
CA PHE A 519 0.89 -28.55 -16.64
C PHE A 519 1.92 -27.65 -17.34
N MET A 520 2.67 -26.84 -16.58
CA MET A 520 3.73 -25.97 -17.12
C MET A 520 4.97 -26.79 -17.50
N ILE A 521 5.37 -27.73 -16.63
CA ILE A 521 6.46 -28.68 -16.91
C ILE A 521 6.17 -29.49 -18.17
N ASP A 522 4.91 -29.92 -18.35
CA ASP A 522 4.50 -30.67 -19.53
C ASP A 522 4.43 -29.76 -20.76
N ALA A 523 3.93 -28.53 -20.66
CA ALA A 523 3.95 -27.55 -21.74
C ALA A 523 5.39 -27.30 -22.22
N PHE A 524 6.36 -27.22 -21.31
CA PHE A 524 7.75 -26.92 -21.66
C PHE A 524 8.46 -28.00 -22.48
N LYS A 525 7.90 -29.20 -22.57
CA LYS A 525 8.44 -30.29 -23.38
C LYS A 525 8.12 -30.14 -24.87
N TYR A 526 7.20 -29.26 -25.23
CA TYR A 526 6.72 -29.12 -26.61
C TYR A 526 7.35 -27.92 -27.35
N GLY A 527 8.59 -27.57 -27.01
CA GLY A 527 9.36 -26.54 -27.71
C GLY A 527 9.06 -25.12 -27.22
N THR A 528 9.31 -24.85 -25.93
CA THR A 528 9.25 -23.48 -25.40
C THR A 528 10.33 -22.60 -26.02
N PRO A 529 9.99 -21.43 -26.58
CA PRO A 529 11.00 -20.47 -26.99
C PRO A 529 11.70 -19.87 -25.76
N PRO A 530 12.96 -19.42 -25.87
CA PRO A 530 13.50 -18.44 -24.92
C PRO A 530 12.54 -17.27 -24.82
N HIS A 531 12.18 -16.83 -23.62
CA HIS A 531 11.23 -15.75 -23.43
C HIS A 531 11.49 -15.02 -22.13
N GLY A 532 11.02 -13.78 -22.07
CA GLY A 532 11.11 -12.95 -20.88
C GLY A 532 10.02 -11.89 -20.90
N GLY A 533 9.81 -11.27 -19.75
CA GLY A 533 8.81 -10.22 -19.67
C GLY A 533 8.92 -9.37 -18.44
N PHE A 534 7.92 -8.54 -18.25
CA PHE A 534 7.92 -7.47 -17.27
C PHE A 534 6.49 -7.09 -16.91
N ALA A 535 6.28 -6.64 -15.68
CA ALA A 535 5.00 -6.06 -15.28
C ALA A 535 5.26 -4.81 -14.43
N PHE A 536 4.57 -3.71 -14.73
CA PHE A 536 4.57 -2.53 -13.86
C PHE A 536 3.20 -2.23 -13.30
N GLY A 537 3.17 -1.74 -12.05
CA GLY A 537 1.96 -1.30 -11.38
C GLY A 537 1.45 0.01 -11.99
N LEU A 538 0.33 -0.05 -12.73
CA LEU A 538 -0.29 1.13 -13.33
C LEU A 538 -0.70 2.14 -12.25
N ASP A 539 -1.28 1.65 -11.14
CA ASP A 539 -1.69 2.49 -10.01
C ASP A 539 -0.49 3.25 -9.44
N ARG A 540 0.64 2.57 -9.26
CA ARG A 540 1.87 3.12 -8.68
C ARG A 540 2.50 4.14 -9.61
N LEU A 541 2.58 3.87 -10.90
CA LEU A 541 3.07 4.82 -11.89
C LEU A 541 2.24 6.10 -11.89
N VAL A 542 0.91 5.98 -11.91
CA VAL A 542 -0.01 7.13 -11.91
C VAL A 542 0.12 7.93 -10.61
N MET A 543 0.20 7.26 -9.46
CA MET A 543 0.44 7.91 -8.16
C MET A 543 1.75 8.71 -8.18
N GLN A 544 2.83 8.13 -8.68
CA GLN A 544 4.13 8.80 -8.78
C GLN A 544 4.12 10.00 -9.71
N LEU A 545 3.52 9.87 -10.90
CA LEU A 545 3.48 10.96 -11.88
C LEU A 545 2.63 12.15 -11.41
N LEU A 546 1.57 11.89 -10.65
CA LEU A 546 0.73 12.95 -10.07
C LEU A 546 1.30 13.50 -8.75
N GLY A 547 2.31 12.85 -8.16
CA GLY A 547 2.81 13.18 -6.82
C GLY A 547 1.76 12.97 -5.74
N ALA A 548 0.87 11.99 -5.91
CA ALA A 548 -0.17 11.66 -4.95
C ALA A 548 0.42 10.90 -3.74
N ASP A 549 -0.15 11.12 -2.55
CA ASP A 549 0.38 10.53 -1.30
C ASP A 549 -0.08 9.08 -1.09
N SER A 550 -1.09 8.61 -1.83
CA SER A 550 -1.70 7.28 -1.65
C SER A 550 -2.27 6.74 -2.97
N LEU A 551 -2.24 5.41 -3.14
CA LEU A 551 -2.91 4.76 -4.27
C LEU A 551 -4.43 5.02 -4.27
N ARG A 552 -4.99 5.32 -3.10
CA ARG A 552 -6.42 5.62 -2.93
C ARG A 552 -6.86 6.90 -3.65
N ASP A 553 -5.93 7.79 -3.99
CA ASP A 553 -6.24 9.00 -4.76
C ASP A 553 -6.17 8.80 -6.28
N VAL A 554 -5.79 7.61 -6.74
CA VAL A 554 -5.70 7.25 -8.18
C VAL A 554 -6.53 6.03 -8.57
N ILE A 555 -7.26 5.46 -7.61
CA ILE A 555 -8.20 4.35 -7.77
C ILE A 555 -9.61 4.86 -7.50
N ALA A 556 -10.58 4.48 -8.34
CA ALA A 556 -11.96 4.99 -8.22
C ALA A 556 -12.61 4.57 -6.89
N PHE A 557 -12.52 3.28 -6.54
CA PHE A 557 -13.14 2.69 -5.34
C PHE A 557 -12.10 1.82 -4.60
N PRO A 558 -11.19 2.43 -3.84
CA PRO A 558 -10.14 1.70 -3.14
C PRO A 558 -10.64 1.06 -1.83
N LYS A 559 -9.86 0.13 -1.29
CA LYS A 559 -10.02 -0.44 0.05
C LYS A 559 -9.19 0.33 1.09
N VAL A 560 -9.63 0.30 2.35
CA VAL A 560 -8.85 0.80 3.50
C VAL A 560 -7.91 -0.29 4.03
N ARG A 561 -7.18 0.00 5.12
CA ARG A 561 -6.04 -0.83 5.59
C ARG A 561 -6.43 -2.27 5.99
N ASP A 562 -7.66 -2.50 6.41
CA ASP A 562 -8.19 -3.83 6.77
C ASP A 562 -8.85 -4.56 5.59
N ALA A 563 -8.59 -4.11 4.36
CA ALA A 563 -9.17 -4.60 3.11
C ALA A 563 -10.68 -4.36 2.96
N SER A 564 -11.30 -3.53 3.80
CA SER A 564 -12.72 -3.16 3.67
C SER A 564 -12.96 -2.01 2.69
N ASP A 565 -14.13 -2.01 2.07
CA ASP A 565 -14.71 -0.91 1.30
C ASP A 565 -15.76 -0.20 2.16
N LEU A 566 -15.43 1.00 2.65
CA LEU A 566 -16.33 1.79 3.50
C LEU A 566 -17.60 2.27 2.79
N MET A 567 -17.63 2.29 1.45
CA MET A 567 -18.80 2.72 0.68
C MET A 567 -19.83 1.61 0.57
N THR A 568 -19.38 0.38 0.30
CA THR A 568 -20.25 -0.78 0.10
C THR A 568 -20.39 -1.64 1.35
N SER A 569 -19.61 -1.35 2.39
CA SER A 569 -19.46 -2.16 3.61
C SER A 569 -18.93 -3.56 3.34
N ALA A 570 -18.22 -3.79 2.24
CA ALA A 570 -17.59 -5.08 1.93
C ALA A 570 -16.25 -5.25 2.68
N PRO A 571 -15.84 -6.48 3.04
CA PRO A 571 -16.62 -7.72 2.98
C PRO A 571 -17.73 -7.75 4.05
N ASP A 572 -18.76 -8.58 3.85
CA ASP A 572 -19.85 -8.80 4.80
C ASP A 572 -20.29 -10.27 4.79
N PHE A 573 -21.17 -10.64 5.72
CA PHE A 573 -21.78 -11.97 5.78
C PHE A 573 -22.66 -12.24 4.56
N VAL A 574 -22.66 -13.50 4.13
CA VAL A 574 -23.56 -14.03 3.09
C VAL A 574 -24.69 -14.81 3.74
N ASP A 575 -25.79 -15.02 3.02
CA ASP A 575 -26.91 -15.81 3.50
C ASP A 575 -26.48 -17.27 3.72
N ALA A 576 -27.02 -17.92 4.75
CA ALA A 576 -26.68 -19.30 5.10
C ALA A 576 -26.93 -20.28 3.94
N GLU A 577 -27.95 -20.04 3.12
CA GLU A 577 -28.25 -20.83 1.91
C GLU A 577 -27.09 -20.79 0.89
N GLN A 578 -26.39 -19.65 0.77
CA GLN A 578 -25.23 -19.53 -0.11
C GLN A 578 -24.08 -20.40 0.38
N LEU A 579 -23.85 -20.47 1.69
CA LEU A 579 -22.83 -21.32 2.29
C LEU A 579 -23.18 -22.81 2.16
N GLU A 580 -24.44 -23.18 2.35
CA GLU A 580 -24.92 -24.56 2.20
C GLU A 580 -24.71 -25.08 0.78
N VAL A 581 -25.07 -24.28 -0.23
CA VAL A 581 -24.86 -24.61 -1.64
C VAL A 581 -23.38 -24.76 -2.00
N LEU A 582 -22.49 -24.04 -1.30
CA LEU A 582 -21.04 -24.16 -1.43
C LEU A 582 -20.45 -25.29 -0.54
N GLN A 583 -21.26 -25.91 0.32
CA GLN A 583 -20.85 -26.88 1.33
C GLN A 583 -19.76 -26.34 2.27
N LEU A 584 -19.88 -25.07 2.65
CA LEU A 584 -18.97 -24.41 3.58
C LEU A 584 -19.67 -24.16 4.92
N GLY A 585 -18.90 -24.31 6.00
CA GLY A 585 -19.30 -23.87 7.35
C GLY A 585 -18.39 -22.74 7.82
N VAL A 586 -18.94 -21.77 8.53
CA VAL A 586 -18.15 -20.74 9.23
C VAL A 586 -17.88 -21.24 10.65
N SER A 587 -16.62 -21.22 11.07
CA SER A 587 -16.27 -21.55 12.46
C SER A 587 -16.73 -20.43 13.39
N THR A 588 -17.51 -20.76 14.42
CA THR A 588 -18.04 -19.82 15.42
C THR A 588 -16.96 -19.26 16.37
N ALA A 589 -15.69 -19.65 16.21
CA ALA A 589 -14.58 -19.17 17.04
C ALA A 589 -14.27 -17.66 16.85
N ALA A 590 -14.82 -17.01 15.82
CA ALA A 590 -14.64 -15.59 15.53
C ALA A 590 -15.90 -14.73 15.84
N GLU A 591 -16.97 -15.30 16.40
CA GLU A 591 -18.27 -14.61 16.60
C GLU A 591 -18.35 -13.67 17.83
N ALA A 592 -17.22 -13.27 18.41
CA ALA A 592 -17.21 -12.23 19.44
C ALA A 592 -17.04 -10.85 18.81
N GLU A 593 -18.06 -10.37 18.09
CA GLU A 593 -18.45 -8.94 17.98
C GLU A 593 -19.42 -8.72 16.80
N LYS A 594 -20.71 -8.72 17.12
CA LYS A 594 -21.78 -7.82 16.63
C LYS A 594 -23.12 -8.51 16.85
N HIS A 595 -23.80 -8.14 17.94
CA HIS A 595 -25.16 -8.58 18.17
C HIS A 595 -26.11 -7.89 17.18
N PRO A 596 -26.89 -8.64 16.37
CA PRO A 596 -28.18 -8.14 15.92
C PRO A 596 -29.07 -7.98 17.14
N GLN A 597 -29.89 -6.92 17.19
CA GLN A 597 -30.95 -6.75 18.20
C GLN A 597 -31.85 -7.99 18.21
N LYS A 598 -31.54 -8.93 19.10
CA LYS A 598 -32.37 -10.11 19.35
C LYS A 598 -33.50 -9.68 20.29
N LYS A 599 -34.73 -9.96 19.86
CA LYS A 599 -35.91 -9.98 20.73
C LYS A 599 -35.57 -10.66 22.06
N ARG A 600 -35.99 -10.03 23.17
CA ARG A 600 -35.86 -10.49 24.57
C ARG A 600 -35.58 -11.99 24.69
N PRO A 601 -34.35 -12.41 25.00
CA PRO A 601 -34.15 -13.71 25.58
C PRO A 601 -34.55 -13.58 27.05
N THR A 602 -35.66 -14.19 27.45
CA THR A 602 -35.88 -14.50 28.86
C THR A 602 -34.76 -15.46 29.26
N MET A 603 -33.68 -14.96 29.87
CA MET A 603 -32.64 -15.84 30.41
C MET A 603 -33.32 -16.74 31.44
N ALA A 604 -33.26 -18.05 31.23
CA ALA A 604 -33.77 -19.00 32.22
C ALA A 604 -32.84 -18.95 33.44
N ILE A 605 -33.35 -18.48 34.58
CA ILE A 605 -32.58 -18.37 35.83
C ILE A 605 -31.94 -19.71 36.20
N LYS A 606 -32.59 -20.80 35.82
CA LYS A 606 -32.06 -22.16 35.93
C LYS A 606 -30.68 -22.33 35.31
N THR A 607 -30.46 -21.79 34.11
CA THR A 607 -29.17 -21.91 33.42
C THR A 607 -28.08 -21.09 34.12
N VAL A 608 -28.43 -19.90 34.63
CA VAL A 608 -27.50 -19.06 35.41
C VAL A 608 -27.15 -19.72 36.74
N ALA A 609 -28.15 -20.31 37.41
CA ALA A 609 -27.96 -21.05 38.65
C ALA A 609 -27.08 -22.30 38.44
N GLU A 610 -27.31 -23.06 37.37
CA GLU A 610 -26.49 -24.22 36.99
C GLU A 610 -25.03 -23.82 36.73
N LEU A 611 -24.78 -22.72 36.01
CA LEU A 611 -23.43 -22.20 35.78
C LEU A 611 -22.74 -21.75 37.07
N ALA A 612 -23.50 -21.15 37.98
CA ALA A 612 -23.02 -20.77 39.31
C ALA A 612 -22.96 -21.96 40.30
N LYS A 613 -23.36 -23.16 39.87
CA LYS A 613 -23.53 -24.36 40.71
C LYS A 613 -24.41 -24.14 41.94
N LEU A 614 -25.45 -23.34 41.78
CA LEU A 614 -26.48 -23.07 42.79
C LEU A 614 -27.72 -23.91 42.49
N SER A 615 -28.26 -24.57 43.52
CA SER A 615 -29.59 -25.19 43.46
C SER A 615 -30.61 -24.20 44.00
N LEU A 616 -31.61 -23.88 43.18
CA LEU A 616 -32.72 -23.01 43.55
C LEU A 616 -33.99 -23.85 43.71
N THR A 617 -34.77 -23.54 44.73
CA THR A 617 -36.15 -24.03 44.82
C THR A 617 -37.02 -23.35 43.75
N ALA A 618 -38.18 -23.93 43.43
CA ALA A 618 -39.08 -23.37 42.42
C ALA A 618 -39.57 -21.95 42.76
N GLU A 619 -39.65 -21.60 44.05
CA GLU A 619 -40.07 -20.28 44.53
C GLU A 619 -38.91 -19.26 44.42
N GLU A 620 -37.67 -19.69 44.69
CA GLU A 620 -36.46 -18.89 44.49
C GLU A 620 -36.17 -18.64 43.01
N GLU A 621 -36.42 -19.63 42.14
CA GLU A 621 -36.24 -19.49 40.69
C GLU A 621 -37.12 -18.37 40.11
N VAL A 622 -38.36 -18.24 40.61
CA VAL A 622 -39.28 -17.15 40.21
C VAL A 622 -38.81 -15.82 40.77
N THR A 623 -38.51 -15.76 42.07
CA THR A 623 -38.12 -14.52 42.75
C THR A 623 -36.82 -13.95 42.19
N MET A 624 -35.78 -14.77 42.10
CA MET A 624 -34.49 -14.38 41.52
C MET A 624 -34.63 -14.09 40.02
N GLY A 625 -35.64 -14.67 39.37
CA GLY A 625 -36.00 -14.36 38.00
C GLY A 625 -36.46 -12.94 37.79
N GLU A 626 -37.35 -12.46 38.66
CA GLU A 626 -37.85 -11.09 38.63
C GLU A 626 -36.75 -10.08 39.02
N GLU A 627 -35.93 -10.41 40.02
CA GLU A 627 -34.82 -9.57 40.45
C GLU A 627 -33.74 -9.44 39.37
N LEU A 628 -33.33 -10.55 38.74
CA LEU A 628 -32.32 -10.51 37.68
C LEU A 628 -32.80 -9.71 36.47
N ASN A 629 -34.07 -9.86 36.08
CA ASN A 629 -34.65 -9.07 35.00
C ASN A 629 -34.71 -7.57 35.36
N THR A 630 -34.90 -7.23 36.63
CA THR A 630 -34.87 -5.85 37.11
C THR A 630 -33.45 -5.26 37.01
N ILE A 631 -32.42 -6.02 37.40
CA ILE A 631 -31.01 -5.61 37.29
C ILE A 631 -30.61 -5.42 35.83
N LEU A 632 -30.99 -6.37 34.96
CA LEU A 632 -30.71 -6.28 33.53
C LEU A 632 -31.40 -5.07 32.89
N GLY A 633 -32.66 -4.82 33.24
CA GLY A 633 -33.37 -3.62 32.80
C GLY A 633 -32.71 -2.32 33.26
N PHE A 634 -32.16 -2.28 34.48
CA PHE A 634 -31.42 -1.13 34.96
C PHE A 634 -30.07 -0.94 34.22
N ALA A 635 -29.35 -2.02 33.94
CA ALA A 635 -28.11 -1.98 33.18
C ALA A 635 -28.32 -1.53 31.73
N GLU A 636 -29.42 -1.96 31.09
CA GLU A 636 -29.82 -1.48 29.76
C GLU A 636 -30.19 0.01 29.79
N ALA A 637 -30.96 0.44 30.78
CA ALA A 637 -31.28 1.87 30.94
C ALA A 637 -30.03 2.75 31.13
N LEU A 638 -28.99 2.24 31.79
CA LEU A 638 -27.68 2.91 31.90
C LEU A 638 -26.96 3.04 30.55
N GLN A 639 -27.12 2.08 29.64
CA GLN A 639 -26.51 2.13 28.30
C GLN A 639 -27.21 3.15 27.38
N GLU A 640 -28.48 3.47 27.64
CA GLU A 640 -29.21 4.51 26.90
C GLU A 640 -28.89 5.94 27.39
N VAL A 641 -28.15 6.10 28.49
CA VAL A 641 -27.75 7.41 29.00
C VAL A 641 -26.68 8.01 28.08
N ASP A 642 -26.97 9.18 27.51
CA ASP A 642 -26.02 9.95 26.71
C ASP A 642 -24.85 10.43 27.59
N THR A 643 -23.68 9.83 27.38
CA THR A 643 -22.44 10.13 28.09
C THR A 643 -21.45 10.91 27.23
N THR A 644 -21.89 11.44 26.07
CA THR A 644 -21.02 12.10 25.07
C THR A 644 -20.30 13.32 25.65
N ASP A 645 -20.90 14.00 26.63
CA ASP A 645 -20.34 15.17 27.31
C ASP A 645 -19.75 14.85 28.70
N VAL A 646 -19.64 13.57 29.08
CA VAL A 646 -19.01 13.15 30.34
C VAL A 646 -17.53 12.85 30.08
N PRO A 647 -16.59 13.72 30.54
CA PRO A 647 -15.16 13.46 30.34
C PRO A 647 -14.74 12.19 31.08
N GLN A 648 -14.03 11.29 30.40
CA GLN A 648 -13.45 10.10 31.03
C GLN A 648 -12.48 10.52 32.14
N THR A 649 -12.89 10.31 33.39
CA THR A 649 -12.03 10.47 34.56
C THR A 649 -11.17 9.21 34.72
N ALA A 650 -10.02 9.18 34.05
CA ALA A 650 -9.00 8.18 34.32
C ALA A 650 -8.23 8.56 35.59
N HIS A 651 -8.58 7.96 36.72
CA HIS A 651 -7.68 7.91 37.87
C HIS A 651 -6.69 6.77 37.65
N VAL A 652 -5.55 7.07 37.01
CA VAL A 652 -4.43 6.13 37.00
C VAL A 652 -3.85 6.10 38.41
N ILE A 653 -4.18 5.05 39.16
CA ILE A 653 -3.40 4.70 40.35
C ILE A 653 -2.13 4.04 39.81
N PRO A 654 -0.94 4.64 39.96
CA PRO A 654 0.30 3.97 39.59
C PRO A 654 0.39 2.71 40.46
N THR A 655 0.18 1.56 39.84
CA THR A 655 0.27 0.28 40.51
C THR A 655 1.57 -0.34 40.02
N GLU A 656 2.61 -0.31 40.85
CA GLU A 656 3.80 -1.12 40.60
C GLU A 656 3.43 -2.58 40.88
N ASN A 657 3.45 -3.40 39.84
CA ASN A 657 3.41 -4.86 40.05
C ASN A 657 4.72 -5.25 40.74
N VAL A 658 4.64 -5.62 42.02
CA VAL A 658 5.77 -6.22 42.74
C VAL A 658 5.92 -7.65 42.23
N LEU A 659 6.64 -7.81 41.12
CA LEU A 659 7.03 -9.11 40.61
C LEU A 659 8.20 -9.61 41.45
N ARG A 660 8.02 -10.79 42.05
CA ARG A 660 9.12 -11.52 42.70
C ARG A 660 10.15 -11.89 41.62
N GLU A 661 11.44 -11.73 41.93
CA GLU A 661 12.51 -12.25 41.06
C GLU A 661 12.30 -13.75 40.81
N ASP A 662 12.36 -14.14 39.54
CA ASP A 662 12.24 -15.54 39.14
C ASP A 662 13.56 -16.25 39.41
N ILE A 663 13.72 -16.72 40.64
CA ILE A 663 14.87 -17.51 41.08
C ILE A 663 14.57 -18.97 40.69
N PRO A 664 15.34 -19.56 39.75
CA PRO A 664 15.16 -20.96 39.39
C PRO A 664 15.43 -21.84 40.60
N ALA A 665 14.38 -22.46 41.14
CA ALA A 665 14.47 -23.42 42.21
C ALA A 665 14.12 -24.82 41.70
N ALA A 666 14.65 -25.85 42.35
CA ALA A 666 14.22 -27.21 42.08
C ALA A 666 12.71 -27.33 42.32
N PRO A 667 11.98 -28.13 41.52
CA PRO A 667 10.56 -28.39 41.76
C PRO A 667 10.35 -28.85 43.20
N PHE A 668 9.28 -28.38 43.84
CA PHE A 668 8.95 -28.83 45.19
C PHE A 668 8.80 -30.34 45.21
N ASP A 669 9.39 -30.97 46.23
CA ASP A 669 9.22 -32.40 46.48
C ASP A 669 7.74 -32.68 46.77
N ARG A 670 7.19 -33.68 46.08
CA ARG A 670 5.77 -34.06 46.16
C ARG A 670 5.37 -34.36 47.61
N ASP A 671 6.24 -35.02 48.36
CA ASP A 671 5.97 -35.40 49.74
C ASP A 671 5.95 -34.16 50.66
N LEU A 672 6.73 -33.13 50.33
CA LEU A 672 6.71 -31.84 50.99
C LEU A 672 5.42 -31.05 50.69
N LEU A 673 4.91 -31.14 49.47
CA LEU A 673 3.65 -30.48 49.09
C LEU A 673 2.44 -31.13 49.78
N LEU A 674 2.47 -32.45 49.99
CA LEU A 674 1.41 -33.20 50.66
C LEU A 674 1.52 -33.18 52.19
N SER A 675 2.63 -32.68 52.76
CA SER A 675 2.89 -32.75 54.20
C SER A 675 1.87 -31.99 55.07
N ASN A 676 1.24 -30.96 54.50
CA ASN A 676 0.25 -30.14 55.18
C ASN A 676 -1.20 -30.51 54.80
N ALA A 677 -1.40 -31.54 53.97
CA ALA A 677 -2.73 -32.01 53.60
C ALA A 677 -3.32 -32.86 54.75
N PRO A 678 -4.49 -32.50 55.32
CA PRO A 678 -5.05 -33.21 56.47
C PRO A 678 -5.40 -34.68 56.18
N THR A 679 -5.71 -35.01 54.92
CA THR A 679 -5.84 -36.38 54.41
C THR A 679 -5.42 -36.44 52.94
N HIS A 680 -4.65 -37.45 52.53
CA HIS A 680 -4.26 -37.69 51.14
C HIS A 680 -4.24 -39.20 50.83
N THR A 681 -4.41 -39.57 49.56
CA THR A 681 -4.22 -40.93 49.05
C THR A 681 -3.30 -40.87 47.84
N GLU A 682 -2.17 -41.58 47.90
CA GLU A 682 -1.14 -41.57 46.86
C GLU A 682 -0.78 -40.13 46.43
N ASP A 683 -1.05 -39.78 45.17
CA ASP A 683 -0.69 -38.50 44.57
C ASP A 683 -1.75 -37.40 44.75
N CYS A 684 -2.82 -37.67 45.53
CA CYS A 684 -4.01 -36.81 45.60
C CYS A 684 -4.35 -36.40 47.04
N VAL A 685 -4.74 -35.13 47.22
CA VAL A 685 -5.34 -34.65 48.49
C VAL A 685 -6.81 -35.09 48.54
N ASN A 686 -7.20 -35.75 49.64
CA ASN A 686 -8.59 -36.13 49.86
C ASN A 686 -9.35 -34.92 50.41
N VAL A 687 -10.29 -34.40 49.63
CA VAL A 687 -11.20 -33.34 50.07
C VAL A 687 -12.42 -34.00 50.72
N PRO A 688 -12.71 -33.74 52.00
CA PRO A 688 -13.88 -34.31 52.65
C PRO A 688 -15.16 -33.86 51.96
N GLN A 689 -16.11 -34.79 51.80
CA GLN A 689 -17.42 -34.51 51.24
C GLN A 689 -18.18 -33.58 52.20
N THR A 690 -18.45 -32.34 51.78
CA THR A 690 -19.00 -31.31 52.67
C THR A 690 -20.53 -31.33 52.79
N PHE A 691 -21.26 -32.15 52.03
CA PHE A 691 -22.71 -32.32 52.14
C PHE A 691 -23.15 -33.74 51.73
N ASP A 692 -24.15 -34.28 52.42
CA ASP A 692 -24.82 -35.57 52.15
C ASP A 692 -25.69 -35.53 50.88
#